data_AF-A0A7J6SNF0-F1
#
_entry.id   AF-A0A7J6SNF0-F1
#
_cell.length_a   1.000
_cell.length_b   1.000
_cell.length_c   1.000
_cell.angle_alpha   90.00
_cell.angle_beta   90.00
_cell.angle_gamma   90.00
#
_symmetry.space_group_name_H-M   'P 1'
#
loop_
_entity.id
_entity.type
_entity.pdbx_description
1 polymer ?
#
loop_
_entity_poly.entity_id
_entity_poly.type
_entity_poly.pdbx_seq_one_letter_code
_entity_poly.pdbx_strand_id
1 'polypeptide(L)'
;MPPQASVPTSTFSFLTWNVLHSAHYQRLLADPAFNNPKRRAIAPAARLVNLTNHLLRLNADIVALQELDIATLPSVKTTLQSQGGYRMVTAMINEAVQAKDGCALFCKADRFEPLATTEFRMCHALDRYLHPLAQCQGGLAGALYRETREKLNLCVAALLRDRLTGYDVLAATTHLFWSPKAPVSLPAPLRFPDIKLLQAYLLSRQLEDFAGEQSSSPAPAVVLGGDFNSTPPDSAVYQLLTKAAVDVDHPEHPVSLRPGNRIIPGVTEDAVGPLRLASGSFVSSAKTSLGKEPEFTNYTSTWQGCLDYVFYKGGRGKLRSLSLDPLPSVDILTKQGAQWWLTQYGNASFKRVRAVVPGQVHLDLWRSRLIPDPYYGYNDTALRYVTEADWLYSVEVAVPPGACDCRNVSLPATIVLQGLDTIAEVVVNGRLVVKADNMYRAYSAPMGRGQLLCDRRNKMSILLKSPVKAARERAEAYERQHAADWPKGVPPKGLPSAWNGFDKVQMIRKEPCSFGWDWGPGLATSGIWKDIGVITHERENGGPVIIEGITWETSSTNGDELDQSSYEPWMAYLYMNFSLPADTTIHRVNVELLLSDGSGATLYNGFWEKLRILDLLPGKSGINLLVTSGVKPWWPNGYGEQQRYTLAVCAWAGDSERACVPKRFTVGFRSVELVMEDD
;
A
#
# COMPACT_ATOMS: atom_id res chain seq x y z
N MET A 1 -31.53 9.12 14.25
CA MET A 1 -30.11 9.53 14.18
C MET A 1 -29.69 9.94 15.58
N PRO A 2 -28.69 9.31 16.20
CA PRO A 2 -27.99 9.96 17.29
C PRO A 2 -27.12 11.09 16.71
N PRO A 3 -26.86 12.17 17.46
CA PRO A 3 -26.09 13.31 16.96
C PRO A 3 -24.65 12.86 16.65
N GLN A 4 -24.11 13.28 15.51
CA GLN A 4 -22.66 13.30 15.30
C GLN A 4 -22.05 14.11 16.45
N ALA A 5 -21.12 13.51 17.19
CA ALA A 5 -20.33 14.25 18.16
C ALA A 5 -19.58 15.35 17.39
N SER A 6 -19.87 16.61 17.73
CA SER A 6 -19.17 17.75 17.18
C SER A 6 -17.68 17.65 17.50
N VAL A 7 -16.83 17.73 16.48
CA VAL A 7 -15.39 17.94 16.66
C VAL A 7 -15.23 19.23 17.48
N PRO A 8 -14.45 19.24 18.57
CA PRO A 8 -14.26 20.45 19.36
C PRO A 8 -13.74 21.58 18.46
N THR A 9 -14.27 22.78 18.61
CA THR A 9 -13.95 23.99 17.81
C THR A 9 -12.50 24.47 17.94
N SER A 10 -11.59 23.68 18.50
CA SER A 10 -10.20 24.06 18.83
C SER A 10 -9.14 23.08 18.31
N THR A 11 -9.46 22.23 17.32
CA THR A 11 -8.55 21.18 16.82
C THR A 11 -8.25 21.36 15.33
N PHE A 12 -7.01 21.12 14.90
CA PHE A 12 -6.64 21.09 13.47
C PHE A 12 -5.80 19.86 13.15
N SER A 13 -5.77 19.51 11.87
CA SER A 13 -5.03 18.40 11.28
C SER A 13 -3.79 18.92 10.55
N PHE A 14 -2.68 18.19 10.71
CA PHE A 14 -1.40 18.49 10.07
C PHE A 14 -0.90 17.24 9.35
N LEU A 15 -0.70 17.35 8.03
CA LEU A 15 -0.19 16.27 7.19
C LEU A 15 1.25 16.57 6.81
N THR A 16 2.15 15.58 6.97
CA THR A 16 3.48 15.59 6.35
C THR A 16 3.58 14.45 5.36
N TRP A 17 4.19 14.68 4.19
CA TRP A 17 4.38 13.63 3.20
C TRP A 17 5.55 13.91 2.25
N ASN A 18 6.55 13.02 2.26
CA ASN A 18 7.51 12.92 1.17
C ASN A 18 6.81 12.31 -0.05
N VAL A 19 6.61 13.12 -1.09
CA VAL A 19 5.78 12.71 -2.22
C VAL A 19 6.54 11.90 -3.25
N LEU A 20 7.86 11.68 -3.07
CA LEU A 20 8.82 11.08 -4.01
C LEU A 20 9.08 11.94 -5.25
N HIS A 21 10.33 12.30 -5.52
CA HIS A 21 10.67 13.15 -6.66
C HIS A 21 10.48 12.42 -8.00
N SER A 22 9.95 13.10 -9.04
CA SER A 22 9.68 12.46 -10.34
C SER A 22 10.93 11.85 -11.00
N ALA A 23 12.12 12.42 -10.77
CA ALA A 23 13.39 11.88 -11.28
C ALA A 23 13.77 10.50 -10.69
N HIS A 24 13.22 10.12 -9.53
CA HIS A 24 13.46 8.79 -8.95
C HIS A 24 12.69 7.68 -9.67
N TYR A 25 11.72 8.03 -10.51
CA TYR A 25 10.99 7.09 -11.38
C TYR A 25 11.94 6.18 -12.18
N GLN A 26 12.96 6.76 -12.84
CA GLN A 26 13.91 5.99 -13.66
C GLN A 26 14.72 4.98 -12.84
N ARG A 27 15.04 5.32 -11.57
CA ARG A 27 15.74 4.39 -10.67
C ARG A 27 14.82 3.26 -10.20
N LEU A 28 13.56 3.55 -9.93
CA LEU A 28 12.56 2.55 -9.54
C LEU A 28 12.22 1.59 -10.69
N LEU A 29 12.28 2.04 -11.95
CA LEU A 29 12.14 1.17 -13.13
C LEU A 29 13.25 0.14 -13.24
N ALA A 30 14.45 0.45 -12.73
CA ALA A 30 15.60 -0.44 -12.74
C ALA A 30 15.57 -1.49 -11.60
N ASP A 31 14.71 -1.34 -10.59
CA ASP A 31 14.56 -2.32 -9.50
C ASP A 31 13.72 -3.53 -9.96
N PRO A 32 14.27 -4.76 -9.92
CA PRO A 32 13.55 -5.98 -10.28
C PRO A 32 12.27 -6.24 -9.46
N ALA A 33 12.19 -5.71 -8.22
CA ALA A 33 11.03 -5.83 -7.36
C ALA A 33 9.81 -5.02 -7.83
N PHE A 34 10.03 -4.03 -8.72
CA PHE A 34 8.98 -3.28 -9.40
C PHE A 34 8.59 -3.99 -10.70
N ASN A 35 7.63 -4.92 -10.58
CA ASN A 35 7.04 -5.62 -11.71
C ASN A 35 6.29 -4.66 -12.67
N ASN A 36 6.06 -5.10 -13.91
CA ASN A 36 5.47 -4.31 -14.99
C ASN A 36 4.14 -3.56 -14.61
N PRO A 37 3.22 -4.15 -13.82
CA PRO A 37 2.04 -3.45 -13.30
C PRO A 37 2.33 -2.31 -12.33
N LYS A 38 3.33 -2.47 -11.43
CA LYS A 38 3.74 -1.42 -10.47
C LYS A 38 4.48 -0.28 -11.15
N ARG A 39 5.21 -0.53 -12.24
CA ARG A 39 5.92 0.48 -13.04
C ARG A 39 5.00 1.59 -13.57
N ARG A 40 3.76 1.25 -13.94
CA ARG A 40 2.76 2.22 -14.42
C ARG A 40 2.14 3.08 -13.31
N ALA A 41 2.01 2.53 -12.09
CA ALA A 41 1.47 3.26 -10.94
C ALA A 41 2.45 4.30 -10.36
N ILE A 42 3.75 4.17 -10.65
CA ILE A 42 4.82 5.09 -10.22
C ILE A 42 5.21 6.11 -11.29
N ALA A 43 4.58 6.08 -12.49
CA ALA A 43 4.84 7.06 -13.55
C ALA A 43 4.52 8.49 -13.07
N PRO A 44 5.33 9.52 -13.42
CA PRO A 44 5.19 10.87 -12.87
C PRO A 44 3.77 11.46 -12.94
N ALA A 45 3.09 11.34 -14.08
CA ALA A 45 1.74 11.86 -14.26
C ALA A 45 0.68 11.11 -13.42
N ALA A 46 0.73 9.77 -13.41
CA ALA A 46 -0.20 8.96 -12.63
C ALA A 46 0.01 9.15 -11.12
N ARG A 47 1.27 9.28 -10.68
CA ARG A 47 1.63 9.59 -9.29
C ARG A 47 1.10 10.96 -8.88
N LEU A 48 1.23 11.97 -9.73
CA LEU A 48 0.73 13.32 -9.48
C LEU A 48 -0.79 13.35 -9.27
N VAL A 49 -1.56 12.68 -10.13
CA VAL A 49 -3.03 12.59 -9.99
C VAL A 49 -3.43 11.82 -8.73
N ASN A 50 -2.77 10.70 -8.44
CA ASN A 50 -3.03 9.94 -7.22
C ASN A 50 -2.71 10.76 -5.96
N LEU A 51 -1.58 11.48 -5.98
CA LEU A 51 -1.14 12.35 -4.90
C LEU A 51 -2.17 13.44 -4.63
N THR A 52 -2.54 14.25 -5.62
CA THR A 52 -3.48 15.36 -5.43
C THR A 52 -4.85 14.87 -4.97
N ASN A 53 -5.37 13.78 -5.55
CA ASN A 53 -6.62 13.18 -5.10
C ASN A 53 -6.54 12.65 -3.66
N HIS A 54 -5.38 12.13 -3.24
CA HIS A 54 -5.19 11.67 -1.87
C HIS A 54 -5.12 12.84 -0.89
N LEU A 55 -4.39 13.90 -1.22
CA LEU A 55 -4.33 15.12 -0.42
C LEU A 55 -5.72 15.75 -0.24
N LEU A 56 -6.52 15.82 -1.30
CA LEU A 56 -7.90 16.33 -1.23
C LEU A 56 -8.81 15.46 -0.34
N ARG A 57 -8.64 14.14 -0.35
CA ARG A 57 -9.41 13.21 0.50
C ARG A 57 -9.02 13.30 1.97
N LEU A 58 -7.72 13.37 2.26
CA LEU A 58 -7.24 13.55 3.64
C LEU A 58 -7.73 14.89 4.21
N ASN A 59 -7.87 15.89 3.34
CA ASN A 59 -8.51 17.17 3.67
C ASN A 59 -7.90 17.86 4.91
N ALA A 60 -6.61 17.64 5.15
CA ALA A 60 -5.91 18.15 6.32
C ALA A 60 -5.87 19.69 6.33
N ASP A 61 -5.87 20.33 7.50
CA ASP A 61 -5.92 21.79 7.57
C ASP A 61 -4.59 22.45 7.15
N ILE A 62 -3.47 21.79 7.46
CA ILE A 62 -2.12 22.18 7.05
C ILE A 62 -1.46 20.98 6.38
N VAL A 63 -0.85 21.19 5.21
CA VAL A 63 -0.20 20.16 4.40
C VAL A 63 1.25 20.57 4.13
N ALA A 64 2.18 19.73 4.59
CA ALA A 64 3.62 19.85 4.42
C ALA A 64 4.11 18.76 3.45
N LEU A 65 4.68 19.17 2.32
CA LEU A 65 5.16 18.25 1.28
C LEU A 65 6.67 18.37 1.10
N GLN A 66 7.33 17.24 0.91
CA GLN A 66 8.76 17.12 0.58
C GLN A 66 8.95 16.37 -0.75
N GLU A 67 10.12 16.54 -1.38
CA GLU A 67 10.44 16.00 -2.71
C GLU A 67 9.50 16.46 -3.84
N LEU A 68 8.95 17.67 -3.71
CA LEU A 68 8.25 18.31 -4.83
C LEU A 68 9.26 18.74 -5.88
N ASP A 69 8.92 18.49 -7.13
CA ASP A 69 9.74 18.91 -8.27
C ASP A 69 9.14 20.16 -8.93
N ILE A 70 9.98 20.92 -9.63
CA ILE A 70 9.58 22.18 -10.27
C ILE A 70 8.43 22.00 -11.27
N ALA A 71 8.28 20.82 -11.86
CA ALA A 71 7.24 20.52 -12.85
C ALA A 71 5.90 20.13 -12.20
N THR A 72 5.93 19.51 -11.03
CA THR A 72 4.73 19.02 -10.31
C THR A 72 4.13 20.08 -9.40
N LEU A 73 4.94 20.98 -8.82
CA LEU A 73 4.47 22.01 -7.89
C LEU A 73 3.30 22.86 -8.44
N PRO A 74 3.33 23.37 -9.70
CA PRO A 74 2.21 24.15 -10.23
C PRO A 74 0.90 23.37 -10.29
N SER A 75 0.95 22.09 -10.68
CA SER A 75 -0.24 21.23 -10.75
C SER A 75 -0.80 20.89 -9.38
N VAL A 76 0.06 20.57 -8.41
CA VAL A 76 -0.36 20.35 -7.01
C VAL A 76 -1.01 21.62 -6.46
N LYS A 77 -0.36 22.77 -6.65
CA LYS A 77 -0.90 24.08 -6.22
C LYS A 77 -2.27 24.35 -6.82
N THR A 78 -2.40 24.31 -8.14
CA THR A 78 -3.68 24.59 -8.81
C THR A 78 -4.78 23.64 -8.33
N THR A 79 -4.48 22.34 -8.20
CA THR A 79 -5.48 21.35 -7.77
C THR A 79 -5.95 21.60 -6.33
N LEU A 80 -5.03 21.77 -5.39
CA LEU A 80 -5.38 22.04 -4.00
C LEU A 80 -6.11 23.38 -3.82
N GLN A 81 -5.74 24.41 -4.57
CA GLN A 81 -6.43 25.70 -4.53
C GLN A 81 -7.85 25.62 -5.07
N SER A 82 -8.02 25.05 -6.27
CA SER A 82 -9.32 25.02 -6.96
C SER A 82 -10.31 24.02 -6.40
N GLN A 83 -9.84 22.86 -5.92
CA GLN A 83 -10.72 21.77 -5.49
C GLN A 83 -10.74 21.59 -3.96
N GLY A 84 -9.66 21.99 -3.28
CA GLY A 84 -9.50 21.76 -1.85
C GLY A 84 -9.61 23.01 -0.99
N GLY A 85 -9.80 24.21 -1.56
CA GLY A 85 -9.85 25.46 -0.80
C GLY A 85 -8.54 25.79 -0.06
N TYR A 86 -7.40 25.25 -0.53
CA TYR A 86 -6.11 25.54 0.06
C TYR A 86 -5.52 26.85 -0.47
N ARG A 87 -4.57 27.39 0.28
CA ARG A 87 -3.60 28.39 -0.17
C ARG A 87 -2.22 27.81 0.00
N MET A 88 -1.37 27.92 -1.04
CA MET A 88 0.06 27.67 -0.89
C MET A 88 0.67 28.84 -0.13
N VAL A 89 1.26 28.57 1.03
CA VAL A 89 1.77 29.59 1.93
C VAL A 89 3.21 29.96 1.59
N THR A 90 4.05 28.94 1.40
CA THR A 90 5.45 29.09 1.01
C THR A 90 5.92 27.80 0.34
N ALA A 91 6.87 27.91 -0.58
CA ALA A 91 7.50 26.78 -1.24
C ALA A 91 8.91 27.18 -1.69
N MET A 92 9.87 26.27 -1.57
CA MET A 92 11.24 26.50 -2.00
C MET A 92 11.73 25.26 -2.75
N ILE A 93 12.22 25.46 -3.97
CA ILE A 93 12.81 24.44 -4.84
C ILE A 93 14.31 24.66 -4.93
N ASN A 94 15.08 23.59 -4.84
CA ASN A 94 16.53 23.64 -4.94
C ASN A 94 17.00 23.57 -6.40
N GLU A 95 17.08 24.72 -7.07
CA GLU A 95 17.48 24.75 -8.50
C GLU A 95 18.93 24.34 -8.76
N ALA A 96 19.79 24.40 -7.74
CA ALA A 96 21.22 24.13 -7.84
C ALA A 96 21.58 22.63 -7.77
N VAL A 97 20.62 21.76 -7.42
CA VAL A 97 20.84 20.29 -7.45
C VAL A 97 20.18 19.67 -8.67
N GLN A 98 20.81 18.61 -9.20
CA GLN A 98 20.35 17.94 -10.41
C GLN A 98 18.92 17.39 -10.27
N ALA A 99 18.54 16.95 -9.06
CA ALA A 99 17.18 16.50 -8.79
C ALA A 99 16.17 17.65 -8.96
N LYS A 100 16.47 18.87 -8.48
CA LYS A 100 15.53 19.99 -8.33
C LYS A 100 14.37 19.70 -7.38
N ASP A 101 14.71 19.17 -6.21
CA ASP A 101 13.78 18.84 -5.13
C ASP A 101 13.44 20.05 -4.26
N GLY A 102 12.29 20.01 -3.59
CA GLY A 102 11.93 21.06 -2.66
C GLY A 102 10.78 20.72 -1.72
N CYS A 103 10.42 21.70 -0.93
CA CYS A 103 9.38 21.61 0.09
C CYS A 103 8.30 22.68 -0.13
N ALA A 104 7.07 22.38 0.25
CA ALA A 104 5.97 23.34 0.20
C ALA A 104 5.02 23.18 1.39
N LEU A 105 4.45 24.31 1.83
CA LEU A 105 3.39 24.37 2.83
C LEU A 105 2.10 24.90 2.20
N PHE A 106 1.01 24.21 2.48
CA PHE A 106 -0.36 24.62 2.15
C PHE A 106 -1.20 24.67 3.42
N CYS A 107 -2.17 25.57 3.46
CA CYS A 107 -3.17 25.59 4.54
C CYS A 107 -4.58 25.87 3.98
N LYS A 108 -5.61 25.46 4.71
CA LYS A 108 -7.01 25.81 4.42
C LYS A 108 -7.20 27.33 4.48
N ALA A 109 -7.61 27.93 3.38
CA ALA A 109 -7.63 29.40 3.22
C ALA A 109 -8.73 30.09 4.05
N ASP A 110 -9.81 29.37 4.32
CA ASP A 110 -10.93 29.78 5.18
C ASP A 110 -10.60 29.70 6.67
N ARG A 111 -9.62 28.87 7.05
CA ARG A 111 -9.24 28.65 8.44
C ARG A 111 -7.94 29.35 8.86
N PHE A 112 -6.89 29.28 8.06
CA PHE A 112 -5.56 29.75 8.45
C PHE A 112 -5.14 30.99 7.65
N GLU A 113 -4.70 32.01 8.37
CA GLU A 113 -4.16 33.25 7.81
C GLU A 113 -2.64 33.29 7.95
N PRO A 114 -1.87 33.30 6.85
CA PRO A 114 -0.43 33.49 6.91
C PRO A 114 -0.09 34.91 7.39
N LEU A 115 0.68 35.00 8.48
CA LEU A 115 1.17 36.27 9.03
C LEU A 115 2.59 36.58 8.55
N ALA A 116 3.45 35.56 8.55
CA ALA A 116 4.84 35.67 8.13
C ALA A 116 5.32 34.34 7.56
N THR A 117 6.28 34.38 6.64
CA THR A 117 6.91 33.20 6.05
C THR A 117 8.42 33.35 6.08
N THR A 118 9.12 32.22 6.12
CA THR A 118 10.57 32.17 5.94
C THR A 118 10.96 30.93 5.15
N GLU A 119 11.99 31.08 4.34
CA GLU A 119 12.62 30.01 3.57
C GLU A 119 14.12 30.13 3.74
N PHE A 120 14.78 29.01 4.02
CA PHE A 120 16.22 29.02 4.18
C PHE A 120 16.85 27.69 3.81
N ARG A 121 18.08 27.79 3.33
CA ARG A 121 18.98 26.65 3.17
C ARG A 121 19.80 26.52 4.43
N MET A 122 19.97 25.29 4.92
CA MET A 122 20.72 25.05 6.16
C MET A 122 22.17 25.56 6.07
N CYS A 123 22.76 25.53 4.88
CA CYS A 123 24.10 26.06 4.65
C CYS A 123 24.23 27.57 4.95
N HIS A 124 23.15 28.37 4.86
CA HIS A 124 23.17 29.79 5.21
C HIS A 124 23.16 30.02 6.73
N ALA A 125 22.65 29.06 7.49
CA ALA A 125 22.60 29.09 8.95
C ALA A 125 23.94 28.60 9.57
N LEU A 126 24.76 27.88 8.80
CA LEU A 126 26.00 27.27 9.26
C LEU A 126 26.97 28.29 9.84
N ASP A 127 27.24 29.38 9.12
CA ASP A 127 28.18 30.42 9.56
C ASP A 127 27.69 31.18 10.80
N ARG A 128 26.36 31.27 10.97
CA ARG A 128 25.72 31.97 12.10
C ARG A 128 25.77 31.16 13.39
N TYR A 129 25.45 29.88 13.33
CA TYR A 129 25.29 29.05 14.55
C TYR A 129 26.46 28.11 14.82
N LEU A 130 27.32 27.86 13.83
CA LEU A 130 28.52 27.03 13.93
C LEU A 130 29.74 27.81 13.44
N HIS A 131 29.85 29.08 13.85
CA HIS A 131 30.94 29.98 13.47
C HIS A 131 32.35 29.41 13.75
N PRO A 132 32.65 28.74 14.88
CA PRO A 132 33.95 28.10 15.08
C PRO A 132 34.30 27.08 13.98
N LEU A 133 33.31 26.30 13.55
CA LEU A 133 33.47 25.35 12.44
C LEU A 133 33.72 26.07 11.11
N ALA A 134 33.11 27.24 10.89
CA ALA A 134 33.32 28.06 9.69
C ALA A 134 34.71 28.68 9.57
N GLN A 135 35.38 28.90 10.71
CA GLN A 135 36.76 29.42 10.74
C GLN A 135 37.82 28.34 10.38
N CYS A 136 37.43 27.07 10.30
CA CYS A 136 38.34 25.98 10.01
C CYS A 136 38.64 25.87 8.50
N GLN A 137 39.77 26.41 8.04
CA GLN A 137 40.12 26.37 6.61
C GLN A 137 40.68 25.02 6.11
N GLY A 138 41.17 24.14 7.00
CA GLY A 138 41.83 22.89 6.66
C GLY A 138 41.40 21.68 7.50
N GLY A 139 41.89 20.50 7.14
CA GLY A 139 41.67 19.27 7.89
C GLY A 139 40.22 18.76 7.91
N LEU A 140 39.91 17.89 8.87
CA LEU A 140 38.60 17.24 8.98
C LEU A 140 37.47 18.20 9.36
N ALA A 141 37.75 19.32 10.07
CA ALA A 141 36.73 20.33 10.35
C ALA A 141 36.40 21.18 9.14
N GLY A 142 37.42 21.61 8.39
CA GLY A 142 37.19 22.24 7.10
C GLY A 142 36.45 21.30 6.14
N ALA A 143 36.73 19.99 6.19
CA ALA A 143 35.99 18.99 5.42
C ALA A 143 34.54 18.85 5.89
N LEU A 144 34.27 18.74 7.20
CA LEU A 144 32.92 18.69 7.75
C LEU A 144 32.12 19.96 7.43
N TYR A 145 32.75 21.12 7.56
CA TYR A 145 32.19 22.41 7.17
C TYR A 145 31.81 22.41 5.69
N ARG A 146 32.74 22.07 4.79
CA ARG A 146 32.49 21.99 3.34
C ARG A 146 31.40 20.97 3.01
N GLU A 147 31.49 19.76 3.56
CA GLU A 147 30.52 18.69 3.36
C GLU A 147 29.11 19.12 3.77
N THR A 148 28.97 19.79 4.92
CA THR A 148 27.70 20.31 5.44
C THR A 148 27.20 21.47 4.57
N ARG A 149 28.09 22.41 4.21
CA ARG A 149 27.77 23.60 3.41
C ARG A 149 27.36 23.24 1.98
N GLU A 150 27.96 22.20 1.40
CA GLU A 150 27.61 21.65 0.09
C GLU A 150 26.25 20.94 0.10
N LYS A 151 25.68 20.62 1.28
CA LYS A 151 24.34 20.03 1.36
C LYS A 151 23.30 21.15 1.34
N LEU A 152 22.64 21.27 0.21
CA LEU A 152 21.68 22.34 -0.07
C LEU A 152 20.26 22.07 0.43
N ASN A 153 20.10 21.20 1.43
CA ASN A 153 18.81 20.90 2.08
C ASN A 153 18.18 22.18 2.65
N LEU A 154 16.85 22.22 2.57
CA LEU A 154 16.08 23.44 2.81
C LEU A 154 14.95 23.22 3.80
N CYS A 155 14.44 24.34 4.31
CA CYS A 155 13.25 24.41 5.13
C CYS A 155 12.35 25.53 4.60
N VAL A 156 11.05 25.30 4.66
CA VAL A 156 10.05 26.37 4.52
C VAL A 156 9.19 26.39 5.78
N ALA A 157 8.89 27.59 6.27
CA ALA A 157 8.08 27.77 7.47
C ALA A 157 7.16 28.97 7.36
N ALA A 158 6.05 28.92 8.08
CA ALA A 158 5.05 29.97 8.11
C ALA A 158 4.42 30.10 9.49
N LEU A 159 4.31 31.35 9.96
CA LEU A 159 3.45 31.70 11.08
C LEU A 159 2.02 31.84 10.57
N LEU A 160 1.12 31.01 11.08
CA LEU A 160 -0.28 30.94 10.67
C LEU A 160 -1.18 31.30 11.86
N ARG A 161 -2.12 32.23 11.66
CA ARG A 161 -3.19 32.49 12.61
C ARG A 161 -4.39 31.60 12.30
N ASP A 162 -4.77 30.76 13.25
CA ASP A 162 -6.03 30.00 13.16
C ASP A 162 -7.20 30.97 13.41
N ARG A 163 -7.96 31.29 12.36
CA ARG A 163 -9.10 32.21 12.44
C ARG A 163 -10.19 31.71 13.39
N LEU A 164 -10.26 30.40 13.62
CA LEU A 164 -11.25 29.79 14.50
C LEU A 164 -10.92 30.01 15.98
N THR A 165 -9.64 29.90 16.35
CA THR A 165 -9.21 29.94 17.76
C THR A 165 -8.47 31.22 18.14
N GLY A 166 -8.01 32.00 17.16
CA GLY A 166 -7.17 33.17 17.34
C GLY A 166 -5.70 32.85 17.70
N TYR A 167 -5.33 31.57 17.78
CA TYR A 167 -3.97 31.16 18.14
C TYR A 167 -3.04 31.14 16.92
N ASP A 168 -1.77 31.45 17.19
CA ASP A 168 -0.71 31.37 16.20
C ASP A 168 0.00 30.03 16.27
N VAL A 169 0.20 29.44 15.09
CA VAL A 169 0.92 28.19 14.87
C VAL A 169 2.03 28.43 13.86
N LEU A 170 3.28 28.20 14.27
CA LEU A 170 4.42 28.12 13.38
C LEU A 170 4.48 26.72 12.75
N ALA A 171 4.07 26.61 11.50
CA ALA A 171 4.15 25.38 10.71
C ALA A 171 5.45 25.37 9.89
N ALA A 172 6.20 24.28 9.93
CA ALA A 172 7.46 24.13 9.21
C ALA A 172 7.58 22.76 8.54
N THR A 173 8.33 22.69 7.44
CA THR A 173 8.70 21.44 6.80
C THR A 173 10.10 21.42 6.23
N THR A 174 10.75 20.26 6.28
CA THR A 174 12.09 20.03 5.75
C THR A 174 12.25 18.63 5.15
N HIS A 175 13.33 18.46 4.38
CA HIS A 175 13.84 17.17 3.95
C HIS A 175 15.34 17.14 4.27
N LEU A 176 15.75 16.37 5.28
CA LEU A 176 17.15 16.25 5.68
C LEU A 176 17.97 15.42 4.69
N PHE A 177 19.29 15.56 4.73
CA PHE A 177 20.19 14.96 3.76
C PHE A 177 20.06 13.43 3.63
N TRP A 178 20.13 12.94 2.39
CA TRP A 178 20.15 11.53 2.03
C TRP A 178 21.37 11.24 1.11
N SER A 179 22.09 10.12 1.30
CA SER A 179 23.25 9.77 0.45
C SER A 179 23.40 8.28 0.10
N PRO A 180 23.58 7.94 -1.19
CA PRO A 180 23.90 6.59 -1.63
C PRO A 180 25.41 6.29 -1.72
N LYS A 181 26.32 7.27 -1.57
CA LYS A 181 27.75 7.16 -1.97
C LYS A 181 28.80 7.01 -0.84
N ALA A 182 28.42 6.77 0.42
CA ALA A 182 29.40 6.55 1.52
C ALA A 182 29.78 5.06 1.73
N PRO A 183 30.89 4.74 2.45
CA PRO A 183 31.32 3.37 2.73
C PRO A 183 30.32 2.54 3.55
N VAL A 184 30.48 1.22 3.48
CA VAL A 184 29.43 0.19 3.31
C VAL A 184 28.73 -0.31 4.59
N SER A 185 28.98 0.27 5.78
CA SER A 185 28.49 -0.33 7.04
C SER A 185 27.01 -0.08 7.39
N LEU A 186 26.37 0.96 6.84
CA LEU A 186 24.96 1.30 7.12
C LEU A 186 24.11 1.41 5.82
N PRO A 187 22.79 1.13 5.88
CA PRO A 187 21.85 1.38 4.78
C PRO A 187 21.90 2.84 4.31
N ALA A 188 21.70 3.08 3.01
CA ALA A 188 21.80 4.41 2.39
C ALA A 188 21.08 5.58 3.12
N PRO A 189 19.80 5.46 3.56
CA PRO A 189 19.13 6.56 4.28
C PRO A 189 19.78 6.88 5.64
N LEU A 190 20.55 5.95 6.21
CA LEU A 190 21.20 6.09 7.51
C LEU A 190 22.64 6.61 7.45
N ARG A 191 23.18 6.91 6.25
CA ARG A 191 24.57 7.40 6.08
C ARG A 191 24.71 8.89 6.43
N PHE A 192 25.91 9.31 6.85
CA PHE A 192 26.24 10.67 7.30
C PHE A 192 25.36 11.21 8.44
N PRO A 193 25.22 10.46 9.54
CA PRO A 193 24.34 10.87 10.63
C PRO A 193 24.83 12.14 11.36
N ASP A 194 26.13 12.42 11.33
CA ASP A 194 26.74 13.66 11.80
C ASP A 194 26.29 14.89 10.99
N ILE A 195 26.23 14.79 9.66
CA ILE A 195 25.72 15.86 8.79
C ILE A 195 24.23 16.11 9.05
N LYS A 196 23.43 15.04 9.14
CA LYS A 196 21.99 15.14 9.43
C LYS A 196 21.74 15.77 10.80
N LEU A 197 22.56 15.43 11.80
CA LEU A 197 22.52 16.04 13.13
C LEU A 197 22.77 17.55 13.07
N LEU A 198 23.83 17.99 12.38
CA LEU A 198 24.11 19.42 12.21
C LEU A 198 22.96 20.14 11.48
N GLN A 199 22.39 19.51 10.44
CA GLN A 199 21.24 20.05 9.72
C GLN A 199 20.00 20.20 10.62
N ALA A 200 19.68 19.19 11.43
CA ALA A 200 18.58 19.24 12.39
C ALA A 200 18.78 20.33 13.45
N TYR A 201 20.03 20.53 13.90
CA TYR A 201 20.39 21.61 14.82
C TYR A 201 20.20 22.99 14.20
N LEU A 202 20.75 23.22 13.00
CA LEU A 202 20.63 24.49 12.28
C LEU A 202 19.17 24.83 11.96
N LEU A 203 18.39 23.83 11.51
CA LEU A 203 16.95 23.94 11.32
C LEU A 203 16.25 24.43 12.59
N SER A 204 16.52 23.76 13.71
CA SER A 204 15.87 24.08 14.98
C SER A 204 16.21 25.49 15.47
N ARG A 205 17.49 25.90 15.41
CA ARG A 205 17.94 27.25 15.81
C ARG A 205 17.34 28.34 14.94
N GLN A 206 17.26 28.13 13.63
CA GLN A 206 16.67 29.11 12.72
C GLN A 206 15.16 29.25 12.91
N LEU A 207 14.45 28.14 13.21
CA LEU A 207 13.02 28.18 13.56
C LEU A 207 12.78 28.85 14.92
N GLU A 208 13.67 28.66 15.90
CA GLU A 208 13.62 29.37 17.19
C GLU A 208 13.78 30.87 17.01
N ASP A 209 14.77 31.31 16.24
CA ASP A 209 15.01 32.73 15.95
C ASP A 209 13.81 33.32 15.19
N PHE A 210 13.32 32.64 14.15
CA PHE A 210 12.13 33.06 13.41
C PHE A 210 10.90 33.17 14.31
N ALA A 211 10.66 32.19 15.19
CA ALA A 211 9.55 32.25 16.14
C ALA A 211 9.69 33.42 17.14
N GLY A 212 10.92 33.72 17.58
CA GLY A 212 11.21 34.82 18.50
C GLY A 212 11.02 36.20 17.88
N GLU A 213 11.38 36.37 16.60
CA GLU A 213 11.25 37.63 15.86
C GLU A 213 9.78 38.08 15.70
N GLN A 214 8.83 37.14 15.66
CA GLN A 214 7.41 37.45 15.44
C GLN A 214 6.69 38.06 16.66
N SER A 215 7.37 38.29 17.79
CA SER A 215 6.91 39.09 18.95
C SER A 215 5.46 38.82 19.41
N SER A 216 5.00 37.57 19.39
CA SER A 216 3.72 37.18 19.99
C SER A 216 3.90 36.71 21.43
N SER A 217 3.21 37.36 22.36
CA SER A 217 3.03 36.88 23.74
C SER A 217 1.63 36.31 23.88
N PRO A 218 1.45 34.99 24.11
CA PRO A 218 2.48 33.96 24.28
C PRO A 218 3.10 33.50 22.95
N ALA A 219 4.31 32.93 23.02
CA ALA A 219 5.03 32.37 21.88
C ALA A 219 4.17 31.34 21.11
N PRO A 220 4.27 31.29 19.77
CA PRO A 220 3.43 30.43 18.96
C PRO A 220 3.73 28.95 19.23
N ALA A 221 2.71 28.10 19.05
CA ALA A 221 2.96 26.67 19.01
C ALA A 221 3.75 26.34 17.74
N VAL A 222 4.71 25.41 17.82
CA VAL A 222 5.51 24.98 16.66
C VAL A 222 5.08 23.59 16.25
N VAL A 223 4.84 23.40 14.96
CA VAL A 223 4.62 22.09 14.33
C VAL A 223 5.62 21.93 13.19
N LEU A 224 6.49 20.94 13.32
CA LEU A 224 7.56 20.62 12.39
C LEU A 224 7.30 19.23 11.80
N GLY A 225 6.86 19.21 10.54
CA GLY A 225 6.73 18.00 9.74
C GLY A 225 7.97 17.78 8.86
N GLY A 226 8.25 16.56 8.44
CA GLY A 226 9.21 16.35 7.37
C GLY A 226 9.76 14.94 7.29
N ASP A 227 10.59 14.73 6.27
CA ASP A 227 11.44 13.55 6.15
C ASP A 227 12.81 13.87 6.75
N PHE A 228 13.10 13.25 7.89
CA PHE A 228 14.31 13.48 8.65
C PHE A 228 15.43 12.50 8.29
N ASN A 229 15.15 11.52 7.41
CA ASN A 229 16.08 10.46 7.04
C ASN A 229 16.78 9.82 8.26
N SER A 230 16.09 9.72 9.40
CA SER A 230 16.67 9.28 10.68
C SER A 230 15.67 8.45 11.48
N THR A 231 16.09 7.28 11.96
CA THR A 231 15.20 6.32 12.64
C THR A 231 15.11 6.56 14.15
N PRO A 232 13.99 6.21 14.79
CA PRO A 232 13.88 6.25 16.24
C PRO A 232 14.40 4.95 16.88
N PRO A 233 14.61 4.90 18.20
CA PRO A 233 14.71 6.05 19.11
C PRO A 233 16.15 6.61 19.20
N ASP A 234 17.12 5.90 18.62
CA ASP A 234 18.54 6.08 18.97
C ASP A 234 19.30 7.06 18.07
N SER A 235 18.77 7.45 16.91
CA SER A 235 19.47 8.41 16.05
C SER A 235 19.66 9.76 16.73
N ALA A 236 20.80 10.40 16.48
CA ALA A 236 21.14 11.70 17.06
C ALA A 236 20.11 12.77 16.67
N VAL A 237 19.58 12.74 15.45
CA VAL A 237 18.53 13.67 15.01
C VAL A 237 17.27 13.51 15.86
N TYR A 238 16.80 12.27 16.05
CA TYR A 238 15.63 12.00 16.86
C TYR A 238 15.86 12.39 18.32
N GLN A 239 17.03 12.09 18.88
CA GLN A 239 17.39 12.47 20.24
C GLN A 239 17.53 13.99 20.41
N LEU A 240 18.14 14.71 19.46
CA LEU A 240 18.22 16.17 19.50
C LEU A 240 16.83 16.79 19.55
N LEU A 241 15.92 16.35 18.69
CA LEU A 241 14.56 16.89 18.63
C LEU A 241 13.73 16.51 19.87
N THR A 242 13.81 15.27 20.35
CA THR A 242 12.94 14.77 21.43
C THR A 242 13.52 14.90 22.85
N LYS A 243 14.84 15.08 22.98
CA LYS A 243 15.54 15.30 24.27
C LYS A 243 16.16 16.70 24.37
N ALA A 244 16.05 17.53 23.32
CA ALA A 244 16.65 18.86 23.20
C ALA A 244 18.19 18.88 23.22
N ALA A 245 18.83 17.72 23.18
CA ALA A 245 20.25 17.59 23.49
C ALA A 245 20.88 16.35 22.84
N VAL A 246 22.08 16.52 22.29
CA VAL A 246 23.00 15.44 21.94
C VAL A 246 24.39 15.80 22.44
N ASP A 247 24.98 14.92 23.23
CA ASP A 247 26.33 15.09 23.77
C ASP A 247 27.41 14.59 22.81
N VAL A 248 28.64 15.05 23.03
CA VAL A 248 29.77 14.79 22.13
C VAL A 248 30.15 13.31 22.04
N ASP A 249 29.78 12.52 23.05
CA ASP A 249 29.99 11.06 23.18
C ASP A 249 28.96 10.23 22.42
N HIS A 250 27.89 10.85 21.89
CA HIS A 250 26.90 10.14 21.09
C HIS A 250 27.56 9.58 19.81
N PRO A 251 27.34 8.31 19.43
CA PRO A 251 28.08 7.66 18.34
C PRO A 251 27.93 8.35 16.98
N GLU A 252 26.80 9.01 16.75
CA GLU A 252 26.51 9.79 15.53
C GLU A 252 26.95 11.27 15.61
N HIS A 253 27.49 11.73 16.73
CA HIS A 253 28.01 13.10 16.87
C HIS A 253 29.31 13.27 16.06
N PRO A 254 29.55 14.41 15.38
CA PRO A 254 30.76 14.60 14.58
C PRO A 254 32.07 14.31 15.32
N VAL A 255 32.14 14.67 16.62
CA VAL A 255 33.30 14.42 17.49
C VAL A 255 33.54 12.91 17.70
N SER A 256 32.49 12.15 18.00
CA SER A 256 32.59 10.70 18.26
C SER A 256 32.70 9.86 16.98
N LEU A 257 31.98 10.25 15.93
CA LEU A 257 31.95 9.52 14.66
C LEU A 257 33.28 9.66 13.89
N ARG A 258 34.05 10.72 14.16
CA ARG A 258 35.33 11.01 13.49
C ARG A 258 36.50 11.06 14.52
N PRO A 259 36.79 9.97 15.24
CA PRO A 259 37.79 9.97 16.31
C PRO A 259 39.21 10.05 15.73
N GLY A 260 40.08 10.88 16.31
CA GLY A 260 41.50 10.96 15.97
C GLY A 260 42.39 10.26 17.00
N ASN A 261 43.58 9.80 16.59
CA ASN A 261 44.78 10.00 17.42
C ASN A 261 46.09 9.83 16.64
N ARG A 262 46.46 10.91 15.95
CA ARG A 262 47.82 11.47 15.76
C ARG A 262 47.68 12.51 14.65
N ILE A 263 47.57 13.78 15.05
CA ILE A 263 47.69 14.93 14.16
C ILE A 263 46.72 14.87 12.97
N ILE A 264 45.45 15.20 13.21
CA ILE A 264 44.71 15.95 12.19
C ILE A 264 44.16 17.19 12.89
N PRO A 265 44.72 18.38 12.66
CA PRO A 265 44.08 19.62 13.09
C PRO A 265 42.66 19.67 12.49
N GLY A 266 41.61 19.90 13.29
CA GLY A 266 40.26 19.88 12.71
C GLY A 266 39.10 20.04 13.68
N VAL A 267 38.37 18.95 13.97
CA VAL A 267 37.09 19.01 14.71
C VAL A 267 37.36 18.72 16.18
N THR A 268 37.46 19.75 17.01
CA THR A 268 37.54 19.62 18.48
C THR A 268 36.16 19.76 19.10
N GLU A 269 36.04 19.42 20.39
CA GLU A 269 34.87 19.80 21.19
C GLU A 269 34.61 21.31 21.11
N ASP A 270 35.67 22.13 21.02
CA ASP A 270 35.52 23.58 20.84
C ASP A 270 34.90 23.99 19.49
N ALA A 271 34.99 23.13 18.45
CA ALA A 271 34.51 23.46 17.11
C ALA A 271 32.99 23.24 16.93
N VAL A 272 32.41 22.25 17.61
CA VAL A 272 30.98 21.89 17.49
C VAL A 272 30.30 21.80 18.86
N GLY A 273 30.99 21.29 19.88
CA GLY A 273 30.49 21.11 21.24
C GLY A 273 29.27 20.21 21.35
N PRO A 274 28.71 20.05 22.56
CA PRO A 274 27.39 19.47 22.75
C PRO A 274 26.32 20.32 22.07
N LEU A 275 25.42 19.70 21.30
CA LEU A 275 24.33 20.40 20.62
C LEU A 275 23.11 20.46 21.52
N ARG A 276 22.55 21.66 21.72
CA ARG A 276 21.42 21.93 22.64
C ARG A 276 20.40 22.88 22.00
N LEU A 277 19.12 22.54 22.07
CA LEU A 277 18.03 23.41 21.62
C LEU A 277 17.66 24.38 22.75
N ALA A 278 17.71 25.69 22.49
CA ALA A 278 17.45 26.70 23.51
C ALA A 278 15.99 26.68 23.99
N SER A 279 15.10 26.24 23.13
CA SER A 279 13.67 26.28 23.39
C SER A 279 13.14 24.99 24.07
N GLY A 280 13.95 23.95 24.24
CA GLY A 280 13.55 22.65 24.81
C GLY A 280 13.04 21.64 23.77
N SER A 281 12.61 20.46 24.24
CA SER A 281 12.33 19.29 23.39
C SER A 281 10.99 19.38 22.66
N PHE A 282 10.97 18.91 21.42
CA PHE A 282 9.75 18.58 20.71
C PHE A 282 9.13 17.28 21.24
N VAL A 283 7.84 17.13 20.99
CA VAL A 283 7.07 15.91 21.22
C VAL A 283 6.69 15.32 19.87
N SER A 284 6.85 14.00 19.71
CA SER A 284 6.35 13.30 18.52
C SER A 284 4.84 13.09 18.61
N SER A 285 4.11 13.52 17.58
CA SER A 285 2.67 13.31 17.47
C SER A 285 2.32 11.82 17.43
N ALA A 286 3.05 11.04 16.63
CA ALA A 286 2.79 9.61 16.47
C ALA A 286 3.09 8.83 17.74
N LYS A 287 4.24 9.06 18.40
CA LYS A 287 4.56 8.43 19.69
C LYS A 287 3.55 8.78 20.78
N THR A 288 3.03 10.01 20.80
CA THR A 288 2.01 10.42 21.77
C THR A 288 0.68 9.70 21.52
N SER A 289 0.28 9.59 20.25
CA SER A 289 -1.00 8.96 19.86
C SER A 289 -0.98 7.43 19.92
N LEU A 290 0.15 6.81 19.56
CA LEU A 290 0.29 5.35 19.42
C LEU A 290 1.07 4.69 20.56
N GLY A 291 1.68 5.47 21.46
CA GLY A 291 2.61 5.00 22.50
C GLY A 291 4.02 4.66 22.00
N LYS A 292 4.21 4.55 20.68
CA LYS A 292 5.50 4.32 20.01
C LYS A 292 5.52 4.98 18.62
N GLU A 293 6.69 5.14 18.04
CA GLU A 293 6.76 5.55 16.63
C GLU A 293 6.24 4.41 15.71
N PRO A 294 5.71 4.74 14.52
CA PRO A 294 5.33 3.74 13.53
C PRO A 294 6.49 2.80 13.17
N GLU A 295 6.18 1.57 12.80
CA GLU A 295 7.21 0.62 12.33
C GLU A 295 7.88 1.13 11.05
N PHE A 296 7.08 1.72 10.16
CA PHE A 296 7.56 2.35 8.94
C PHE A 296 6.72 3.57 8.55
N THR A 297 7.38 4.53 7.94
CA THR A 297 6.76 5.62 7.16
C THR A 297 7.27 5.61 5.72
N ASN A 298 8.40 4.94 5.48
CA ASN A 298 8.92 4.58 4.18
C ASN A 298 8.99 3.05 4.07
N TYR A 299 8.40 2.51 2.99
CA TYR A 299 8.33 1.08 2.75
C TYR A 299 8.76 0.77 1.31
N THR A 300 9.92 0.14 1.17
CA THR A 300 10.44 -0.34 -0.11
C THR A 300 10.70 -1.85 -0.06
N SER A 301 11.09 -2.43 -1.21
CA SER A 301 11.51 -3.83 -1.32
C SER A 301 12.77 -4.15 -0.50
N THR A 302 13.65 -3.16 -0.31
CA THR A 302 15.00 -3.34 0.23
C THR A 302 15.20 -2.71 1.61
N TRP A 303 14.34 -1.78 1.99
CA TRP A 303 14.42 -1.09 3.27
C TRP A 303 13.06 -0.60 3.74
N GLN A 304 12.83 -0.68 5.04
CA GLN A 304 11.61 -0.24 5.71
C GLN A 304 12.02 0.44 7.03
N GLY A 305 11.35 1.53 7.37
CA GLY A 305 11.58 2.21 8.64
C GLY A 305 10.86 3.55 8.73
N CYS A 306 10.82 4.08 9.95
CA CYS A 306 10.24 5.38 10.25
C CYS A 306 11.29 6.48 10.02
N LEU A 307 11.02 7.34 9.04
CA LEU A 307 11.86 8.49 8.65
C LEU A 307 11.09 9.81 8.73
N ASP A 308 9.76 9.75 8.63
CA ASP A 308 8.87 10.89 8.56
C ASP A 308 8.23 11.13 9.92
N TYR A 309 8.25 12.38 10.38
CA TYR A 309 7.74 12.73 11.70
C TYR A 309 6.90 14.01 11.63
N VAL A 310 5.90 14.07 12.51
CA VAL A 310 5.26 15.34 12.92
C VAL A 310 5.66 15.60 14.36
N PHE A 311 6.67 16.45 14.51
CA PHE A 311 7.09 16.96 15.81
C PHE A 311 6.30 18.21 16.14
N TYR A 312 5.98 18.39 17.41
CA TYR A 312 5.31 19.59 17.85
C TYR A 312 5.81 20.06 19.20
N LYS A 313 5.59 21.34 19.46
CA LYS A 313 5.85 21.94 20.75
C LYS A 313 4.82 23.01 21.05
N GLY A 314 4.14 22.90 22.17
CA GLY A 314 3.23 23.95 22.62
C GLY A 314 4.02 25.13 23.19
N GLY A 315 3.67 26.36 22.82
CA GLY A 315 3.94 27.50 23.72
C GLY A 315 3.20 27.26 25.05
N ARG A 316 3.84 27.50 26.22
CA ARG A 316 3.36 27.14 27.58
C ARG A 316 2.17 26.16 27.62
N GLY A 317 2.34 24.95 27.07
CA GLY A 317 1.40 23.82 27.19
C GLY A 317 0.15 23.77 26.30
N LYS A 318 0.01 24.58 25.22
CA LYS A 318 -1.28 24.68 24.48
C LYS A 318 -1.57 23.65 23.39
N LEU A 319 -0.57 22.94 22.85
CA LEU A 319 -0.77 21.98 21.77
C LEU A 319 -0.59 20.55 22.28
N ARG A 320 -1.52 19.65 21.96
CA ARG A 320 -1.44 18.21 22.24
C ARG A 320 -1.88 17.43 21.02
N SER A 321 -1.23 16.30 20.76
CA SER A 321 -1.73 15.33 19.78
C SER A 321 -3.00 14.66 20.32
N LEU A 322 -4.03 14.49 19.47
CA LEU A 322 -5.32 13.90 19.85
C LEU A 322 -5.50 12.51 19.26
N SER A 323 -5.16 12.37 17.98
CA SER A 323 -5.25 11.13 17.23
C SER A 323 -4.28 11.20 16.06
N LEU A 324 -3.84 10.04 15.60
CA LEU A 324 -3.18 9.87 14.32
C LEU A 324 -4.16 9.16 13.40
N ASP A 325 -4.35 9.68 12.18
CA ASP A 325 -5.10 8.95 11.17
C ASP A 325 -4.44 7.58 10.93
N PRO A 326 -5.21 6.49 10.83
CA PRO A 326 -4.64 5.17 10.68
C PRO A 326 -3.80 5.11 9.40
N LEU A 327 -2.52 4.81 9.56
CA LEU A 327 -1.67 4.44 8.44
C LEU A 327 -2.28 3.17 7.80
N PRO A 328 -2.38 3.07 6.45
CA PRO A 328 -3.00 1.93 5.81
C PRO A 328 -2.40 0.60 6.29
N SER A 329 -3.21 -0.23 6.96
CA SER A 329 -2.88 -1.64 7.18
C SER A 329 -3.45 -2.47 6.04
N VAL A 330 -2.57 -3.02 5.21
CA VAL A 330 -2.94 -4.03 4.22
C VAL A 330 -2.54 -5.38 4.80
N ASP A 331 -3.47 -6.02 5.52
CA ASP A 331 -3.25 -7.37 6.02
C ASP A 331 -3.78 -8.41 5.05
N ILE A 332 -2.97 -8.64 4.01
CA ILE A 332 -3.00 -9.93 3.34
C ILE A 332 -2.37 -10.92 4.33
N LEU A 333 -3.18 -11.77 4.96
CA LEU A 333 -2.74 -12.84 5.87
C LEU A 333 -1.68 -13.76 5.24
N THR A 334 -1.49 -13.73 3.91
CA THR A 334 -0.46 -14.48 3.20
C THR A 334 0.88 -13.76 2.99
N LYS A 335 1.04 -12.49 3.39
CA LYS A 335 2.35 -11.81 3.31
C LYS A 335 3.01 -11.53 4.65
N GLN A 336 2.25 -11.40 5.73
CA GLN A 336 2.82 -11.22 7.06
C GLN A 336 2.93 -12.56 7.80
N GLY A 337 4.06 -13.27 7.64
CA GLY A 337 4.68 -14.17 8.64
C GLY A 337 3.82 -15.18 9.41
N ALA A 338 2.56 -15.43 9.03
CA ALA A 338 1.63 -16.21 9.81
C ALA A 338 1.98 -17.69 9.65
N GLN A 339 2.28 -18.34 10.78
CA GLN A 339 2.63 -19.76 10.78
C GLN A 339 1.36 -20.60 10.61
N TRP A 340 1.17 -21.12 9.41
CA TRP A 340 0.15 -22.12 9.12
C TRP A 340 0.58 -23.51 9.56
N TRP A 341 -0.41 -24.32 9.87
CA TRP A 341 -0.22 -25.70 10.26
C TRP A 341 -1.20 -26.62 9.56
N LEU A 342 -0.73 -27.82 9.26
CA LEU A 342 -1.46 -28.87 8.59
C LEU A 342 -1.61 -30.09 9.51
N THR A 343 -2.81 -30.66 9.53
CA THR A 343 -3.15 -31.93 10.19
C THR A 343 -4.07 -32.74 9.30
N GLN A 344 -3.97 -34.07 9.36
CA GLN A 344 -4.98 -34.94 8.76
C GLN A 344 -6.25 -34.89 9.62
N TYR A 345 -7.37 -34.52 9.00
CA TYR A 345 -8.65 -34.39 9.71
C TYR A 345 -9.16 -35.77 10.14
N GLY A 346 -9.69 -35.86 11.36
CA GLY A 346 -10.18 -37.12 11.94
C GLY A 346 -9.10 -38.12 12.38
N ASN A 347 -7.81 -37.81 12.22
CA ASN A 347 -6.71 -38.66 12.69
C ASN A 347 -5.92 -37.98 13.83
N ALA A 348 -6.31 -38.25 15.07
CA ALA A 348 -5.64 -37.68 16.25
C ALA A 348 -4.18 -38.13 16.42
N SER A 349 -3.78 -39.24 15.80
CA SER A 349 -2.40 -39.74 15.83
C SER A 349 -1.50 -39.07 14.81
N PHE A 350 -2.05 -38.29 13.88
CA PHE A 350 -1.27 -37.59 12.86
C PHE A 350 -0.54 -36.39 13.46
N LYS A 351 0.78 -36.37 13.35
CA LYS A 351 1.61 -35.26 13.83
C LYS A 351 1.35 -34.00 13.01
N ARG A 352 0.93 -32.91 13.69
CA ARG A 352 0.80 -31.58 13.09
C ARG A 352 2.14 -31.11 12.48
N VAL A 353 2.09 -30.62 11.24
CA VAL A 353 3.27 -30.10 10.53
C VAL A 353 3.10 -28.65 10.09
N ARG A 354 4.20 -27.96 9.80
CA ARG A 354 4.16 -26.59 9.28
C ARG A 354 3.67 -26.61 7.84
N ALA A 355 2.79 -25.68 7.52
CA ALA A 355 2.25 -25.47 6.18
C ALA A 355 2.70 -24.12 5.61
N VAL A 356 2.83 -24.06 4.29
CA VAL A 356 3.06 -22.80 3.56
C VAL A 356 1.80 -22.45 2.78
N VAL A 357 1.35 -21.21 2.92
CA VAL A 357 0.20 -20.66 2.18
C VAL A 357 0.66 -19.39 1.45
N PRO A 358 0.50 -19.28 0.12
CA PRO A 358 -0.12 -20.26 -0.78
C PRO A 358 0.68 -21.57 -0.93
N GLY A 359 -0.02 -22.70 -1.03
CA GLY A 359 0.60 -24.02 -1.10
C GLY A 359 -0.39 -25.18 -1.15
N GLN A 360 0.12 -26.40 -1.04
CA GLN A 360 -0.63 -27.65 -1.16
C GLN A 360 -0.09 -28.72 -0.21
N VAL A 361 -0.98 -29.64 0.16
CA VAL A 361 -0.75 -30.70 1.16
C VAL A 361 0.50 -31.52 0.83
N HIS A 362 0.63 -32.01 -0.40
CA HIS A 362 1.77 -32.84 -0.80
C HIS A 362 3.10 -32.11 -0.59
N LEU A 363 3.18 -30.82 -0.94
CA LEU A 363 4.39 -30.01 -0.74
C LEU A 363 4.71 -29.82 0.75
N ASP A 364 3.69 -29.61 1.58
CA ASP A 364 3.87 -29.42 3.03
C ASP A 364 4.33 -30.70 3.73
N LEU A 365 3.77 -31.85 3.34
CA LEU A 365 4.20 -33.17 3.84
C LEU A 365 5.62 -33.51 3.37
N TRP A 366 5.95 -33.22 2.12
CA TRP A 366 7.28 -33.47 1.54
C TRP A 366 8.35 -32.59 2.19
N ARG A 367 8.09 -31.29 2.36
CA ARG A 367 8.98 -30.36 3.11
C ARG A 367 9.21 -30.82 4.55
N SER A 368 8.18 -31.43 5.15
CA SER A 368 8.23 -31.99 6.50
C SER A 368 8.86 -33.39 6.56
N ARG A 369 9.31 -33.93 5.42
CA ARG A 369 9.90 -35.27 5.26
C ARG A 369 9.00 -36.41 5.74
N LEU A 370 7.68 -36.21 5.69
CA LEU A 370 6.69 -37.25 6.03
C LEU A 370 6.32 -38.13 4.84
N ILE A 371 6.57 -37.63 3.62
CA ILE A 371 6.42 -38.39 2.38
C ILE A 371 7.69 -38.23 1.54
N PRO A 372 8.05 -39.23 0.72
CA PRO A 372 9.08 -39.08 -0.31
C PRO A 372 8.63 -38.09 -1.40
N ASP A 373 9.54 -37.76 -2.32
CA ASP A 373 9.19 -36.97 -3.51
C ASP A 373 8.05 -37.65 -4.28
N PRO A 374 6.88 -36.99 -4.45
CA PRO A 374 5.74 -37.57 -5.15
C PRO A 374 6.02 -37.96 -6.60
N TYR A 375 7.06 -37.40 -7.23
CA TYR A 375 7.42 -37.69 -8.62
C TYR A 375 8.45 -38.80 -8.77
N TYR A 376 9.01 -39.31 -7.67
CA TYR A 376 10.02 -40.35 -7.72
C TYR A 376 9.40 -41.75 -7.75
N GLY A 377 9.82 -42.58 -8.72
CA GLY A 377 9.40 -43.98 -8.81
C GLY A 377 7.88 -44.13 -8.98
N TYR A 378 7.26 -44.91 -8.09
CA TYR A 378 5.82 -45.19 -8.08
C TYR A 378 5.07 -44.43 -6.97
N ASN A 379 5.63 -43.30 -6.52
CA ASN A 379 5.06 -42.56 -5.39
C ASN A 379 3.72 -41.89 -5.70
N ASP A 380 3.39 -41.68 -6.97
CA ASP A 380 2.05 -41.28 -7.43
C ASP A 380 0.97 -42.27 -6.97
N THR A 381 1.26 -43.56 -7.00
CA THR A 381 0.36 -44.62 -6.50
C THR A 381 0.52 -44.87 -5.00
N ALA A 382 1.75 -44.87 -4.48
CA ALA A 382 2.01 -45.13 -3.07
C ALA A 382 1.45 -44.03 -2.14
N LEU A 383 1.31 -42.81 -2.64
CA LEU A 383 0.83 -41.65 -1.89
C LEU A 383 -0.67 -41.35 -2.06
N ARG A 384 -1.44 -42.22 -2.72
CA ARG A 384 -2.90 -42.02 -2.91
C ARG A 384 -3.67 -41.75 -1.61
N TYR A 385 -3.21 -42.28 -0.48
CA TYR A 385 -3.81 -42.02 0.83
C TYR A 385 -3.82 -40.53 1.20
N VAL A 386 -2.86 -39.74 0.69
CA VAL A 386 -2.80 -38.29 0.90
C VAL A 386 -3.98 -37.61 0.21
N THR A 387 -4.29 -38.02 -1.01
CA THR A 387 -5.42 -37.55 -1.83
C THR A 387 -6.77 -37.94 -1.24
N GLU A 388 -6.87 -39.15 -0.70
CA GLU A 388 -8.11 -39.70 -0.13
C GLU A 388 -8.43 -39.16 1.27
N ALA A 389 -7.48 -38.48 1.90
CA ALA A 389 -7.65 -37.89 3.22
C ALA A 389 -8.25 -36.49 3.16
N ASP A 390 -8.95 -36.13 4.23
CA ASP A 390 -9.36 -34.76 4.51
C ASP A 390 -8.25 -34.06 5.29
N TRP A 391 -8.00 -32.78 5.00
CA TRP A 391 -6.89 -32.02 5.54
C TRP A 391 -7.36 -30.73 6.19
N LEU A 392 -6.84 -30.44 7.37
CA LEU A 392 -7.16 -29.22 8.12
C LEU A 392 -5.95 -28.30 8.15
N TYR A 393 -6.07 -27.17 7.45
CA TYR A 393 -5.16 -26.03 7.62
C TYR A 393 -5.64 -25.18 8.81
N SER A 394 -4.72 -24.74 9.66
CA SER A 394 -5.02 -23.92 10.84
C SER A 394 -4.00 -22.82 11.05
N VAL A 395 -4.47 -21.66 11.49
CA VAL A 395 -3.65 -20.49 11.81
C VAL A 395 -4.29 -19.72 12.97
N GLU A 396 -3.44 -19.06 13.74
CA GLU A 396 -3.89 -18.11 14.77
C GLU A 396 -3.39 -16.71 14.41
N VAL A 397 -4.27 -15.73 14.36
CA VAL A 397 -3.93 -14.36 13.91
C VAL A 397 -4.46 -13.33 14.91
N ALA A 398 -3.64 -12.34 15.25
CA ALA A 398 -4.10 -11.23 16.07
C ALA A 398 -4.91 -10.26 15.21
N VAL A 399 -5.83 -9.50 15.83
CA VAL A 399 -6.46 -8.37 15.14
C VAL A 399 -5.40 -7.27 14.97
N PRO A 400 -5.29 -6.65 13.79
CA PRO A 400 -4.31 -5.58 13.56
C PRO A 400 -4.53 -4.39 14.50
N PRO A 401 -3.45 -3.70 14.93
CA PRO A 401 -3.58 -2.44 15.66
C PRO A 401 -4.43 -1.43 14.86
N GLY A 402 -5.43 -0.82 15.49
CA GLY A 402 -6.35 0.13 14.85
C GLY A 402 -7.61 -0.50 14.22
N ALA A 403 -7.68 -1.83 14.11
CA ALA A 403 -8.89 -2.54 13.71
C ALA A 403 -9.84 -2.86 14.89
N CYS A 404 -9.53 -2.32 16.07
CA CYS A 404 -10.31 -2.41 17.30
C CYS A 404 -10.68 -1.01 17.75
N ASP A 405 -11.92 -0.82 18.18
CA ASP A 405 -12.37 0.45 18.73
C ASP A 405 -11.90 0.66 20.19
N CYS A 406 -12.24 1.82 20.76
CA CYS A 406 -11.89 2.19 22.13
C CYS A 406 -12.49 1.28 23.22
N ARG A 407 -13.45 0.41 22.87
CA ARG A 407 -14.06 -0.59 23.76
C ARG A 407 -13.47 -1.97 23.54
N ASN A 408 -12.38 -2.08 22.77
CA ASN A 408 -11.72 -3.32 22.42
C ASN A 408 -12.64 -4.28 21.64
N VAL A 409 -13.54 -3.74 20.83
CA VAL A 409 -14.41 -4.50 19.93
C VAL A 409 -13.87 -4.34 18.51
N SER A 410 -13.71 -5.44 17.78
CA SER A 410 -13.21 -5.35 16.40
C SER A 410 -14.19 -4.62 15.51
N LEU A 411 -13.67 -3.84 14.57
CA LEU A 411 -14.43 -3.32 13.45
C LEU A 411 -15.04 -4.49 12.62
N PRO A 412 -16.13 -4.25 11.87
CA PRO A 412 -16.59 -5.15 10.82
C PRO A 412 -15.46 -5.49 9.85
N ALA A 413 -15.52 -6.66 9.22
CA ALA A 413 -14.48 -7.08 8.27
C ALA A 413 -15.05 -7.96 7.15
N THR A 414 -14.25 -8.23 6.12
CA THR A 414 -14.54 -9.22 5.07
C THR A 414 -13.36 -10.17 4.96
N ILE A 415 -13.61 -11.48 5.07
CA ILE A 415 -12.62 -12.49 4.69
C ILE A 415 -12.62 -12.67 3.17
N VAL A 416 -11.45 -12.71 2.56
CA VAL A 416 -11.26 -12.89 1.11
C VAL A 416 -10.33 -14.07 0.89
N LEU A 417 -10.76 -15.05 0.09
CA LEU A 417 -10.00 -16.24 -0.28
C LEU A 417 -9.89 -16.27 -1.80
N GLN A 418 -8.70 -16.04 -2.35
CA GLN A 418 -8.53 -15.91 -3.80
C GLN A 418 -8.56 -17.26 -4.54
N GLY A 419 -8.46 -18.37 -3.82
CA GLY A 419 -8.46 -19.71 -4.41
C GLY A 419 -8.25 -20.79 -3.37
N LEU A 420 -9.25 -21.68 -3.25
CA LEU A 420 -9.21 -22.88 -2.42
C LEU A 420 -9.30 -24.09 -3.35
N ASP A 421 -8.41 -25.06 -3.17
CA ASP A 421 -8.36 -26.30 -3.94
C ASP A 421 -8.79 -27.47 -3.06
N THR A 422 -10.03 -27.95 -3.10
CA THR A 422 -11.18 -27.38 -3.83
C THR A 422 -12.43 -27.32 -2.95
N ILE A 423 -12.85 -28.46 -2.40
CA ILE A 423 -14.02 -28.54 -1.52
C ILE A 423 -13.57 -28.13 -0.12
N ALA A 424 -14.03 -26.98 0.36
CA ALA A 424 -13.53 -26.40 1.59
C ALA A 424 -14.64 -25.88 2.52
N GLU A 425 -14.38 -25.96 3.83
CA GLU A 425 -15.15 -25.30 4.87
C GLU A 425 -14.21 -24.41 5.69
N VAL A 426 -14.49 -23.10 5.68
CA VAL A 426 -13.69 -22.09 6.39
C VAL A 426 -14.41 -21.72 7.68
N VAL A 427 -13.72 -21.89 8.79
CA VAL A 427 -14.23 -21.62 10.14
C VAL A 427 -13.33 -20.58 10.81
N VAL A 428 -13.95 -19.55 11.40
CA VAL A 428 -13.27 -18.51 12.18
C VAL A 428 -13.89 -18.49 13.58
N ASN A 429 -13.07 -18.66 14.61
CA ASN A 429 -13.49 -18.70 16.01
C ASN A 429 -14.66 -19.68 16.28
N GLY A 430 -14.67 -20.82 15.59
CA GLY A 430 -15.72 -21.84 15.72
C GLY A 430 -16.98 -21.59 14.89
N ARG A 431 -17.07 -20.46 14.15
CA ARG A 431 -18.19 -20.17 13.26
C ARG A 431 -17.81 -20.45 11.80
N LEU A 432 -18.64 -21.22 11.10
CA LEU A 432 -18.50 -21.41 9.65
C LEU A 432 -18.80 -20.09 8.91
N VAL A 433 -17.85 -19.64 8.07
CA VAL A 433 -17.96 -18.38 7.32
C VAL A 433 -18.07 -18.58 5.82
N VAL A 434 -17.38 -19.58 5.26
CA VAL A 434 -17.37 -19.86 3.81
C VAL A 434 -17.45 -21.36 3.56
N LYS A 435 -18.26 -21.75 2.57
CA LYS A 435 -18.17 -23.06 1.89
C LYS A 435 -17.70 -22.83 0.46
N ALA A 436 -16.71 -23.60 0.03
CA ALA A 436 -16.17 -23.56 -1.32
C ALA A 436 -16.20 -24.93 -1.97
N ASP A 437 -16.34 -24.95 -3.29
CA ASP A 437 -16.42 -26.17 -4.08
C ASP A 437 -15.93 -26.01 -5.53
N ASN A 438 -15.20 -24.93 -5.81
CA ASN A 438 -14.69 -24.58 -7.12
C ASN A 438 -13.31 -23.91 -7.01
N MET A 439 -12.29 -24.60 -7.52
CA MET A 439 -10.89 -24.20 -7.49
C MET A 439 -10.62 -22.83 -8.14
N TYR A 440 -11.46 -22.50 -9.13
CA TYR A 440 -11.26 -21.37 -10.03
C TYR A 440 -11.99 -20.10 -9.59
N ARG A 441 -12.64 -20.12 -8.43
CA ARG A 441 -13.36 -18.97 -7.88
C ARG A 441 -12.64 -18.39 -6.68
N ALA A 442 -12.69 -17.07 -6.60
CA ALA A 442 -12.49 -16.38 -5.33
C ALA A 442 -13.78 -16.48 -4.50
N TYR A 443 -13.62 -16.47 -3.19
CA TYR A 443 -14.70 -16.49 -2.22
C TYR A 443 -14.53 -15.31 -1.25
N SER A 444 -15.64 -14.73 -0.82
CA SER A 444 -15.64 -13.72 0.23
C SER A 444 -16.82 -13.90 1.17
N ALA A 445 -16.67 -13.49 2.43
CA ALA A 445 -17.78 -13.42 3.38
C ALA A 445 -17.61 -12.24 4.35
N PRO A 446 -18.69 -11.50 4.65
CA PRO A 446 -18.65 -10.48 5.67
C PRO A 446 -18.55 -11.10 7.07
N MET A 447 -17.83 -10.41 7.95
CA MET A 447 -17.75 -10.66 9.38
C MET A 447 -18.25 -9.43 10.12
N GLY A 448 -19.23 -9.62 10.99
CA GLY A 448 -19.81 -8.53 11.78
C GLY A 448 -18.82 -7.98 12.81
N ARG A 449 -19.17 -6.81 13.35
CA ARG A 449 -18.43 -6.19 14.47
C ARG A 449 -18.28 -7.17 15.64
N GLY A 450 -17.09 -7.20 16.25
CA GLY A 450 -16.78 -8.08 17.37
C GLY A 450 -16.69 -9.58 17.06
N GLN A 451 -16.83 -10.00 15.80
CA GLN A 451 -16.60 -11.40 15.42
C GLN A 451 -15.11 -11.77 15.45
N LEU A 452 -14.24 -10.78 15.24
CA LEU A 452 -12.83 -10.89 15.56
C LEU A 452 -12.61 -10.37 16.98
N LEU A 453 -11.77 -11.06 17.73
CA LEU A 453 -11.55 -10.84 19.14
C LEU A 453 -10.25 -10.05 19.29
N CYS A 454 -10.35 -8.85 19.84
CA CYS A 454 -9.22 -7.93 19.98
C CYS A 454 -8.31 -8.26 21.18
N ASP A 455 -8.86 -8.94 22.18
CA ASP A 455 -8.18 -9.34 23.41
C ASP A 455 -7.34 -10.61 23.27
N ARG A 456 -7.46 -11.34 22.16
CA ARG A 456 -6.75 -12.61 21.94
C ARG A 456 -6.52 -12.91 20.46
N ARG A 457 -5.73 -13.94 20.18
CA ARG A 457 -5.57 -14.44 18.80
C ARG A 457 -6.84 -15.16 18.35
N ASN A 458 -7.21 -14.92 17.10
CA ASN A 458 -8.35 -15.49 16.42
C ASN A 458 -7.93 -16.78 15.73
N LYS A 459 -8.69 -17.85 15.96
CA LYS A 459 -8.43 -19.16 15.35
C LYS A 459 -9.15 -19.24 14.03
N MET A 460 -8.41 -19.47 12.96
CA MET A 460 -8.96 -19.76 11.65
C MET A 460 -8.56 -21.16 11.22
N SER A 461 -9.50 -21.91 10.68
CA SER A 461 -9.26 -23.24 10.13
C SER A 461 -9.99 -23.43 8.82
N ILE A 462 -9.32 -24.12 7.88
CA ILE A 462 -9.84 -24.44 6.56
C ILE A 462 -9.76 -25.95 6.42
N LEU A 463 -10.91 -26.61 6.47
CA LEU A 463 -11.05 -28.03 6.20
C LEU A 463 -11.18 -28.23 4.70
N LEU A 464 -10.22 -28.93 4.09
CA LEU A 464 -10.24 -29.35 2.71
C LEU A 464 -10.64 -30.82 2.65
N LYS A 465 -11.77 -31.11 2.00
CA LYS A 465 -12.26 -32.48 1.81
C LYS A 465 -11.58 -33.12 0.61
N SER A 466 -11.39 -34.43 0.69
CA SER A 466 -10.80 -35.22 -0.39
C SER A 466 -11.56 -34.99 -1.71
N PRO A 467 -10.90 -34.49 -2.77
CA PRO A 467 -11.56 -34.20 -4.03
C PRO A 467 -12.03 -35.47 -4.74
N VAL A 468 -11.32 -36.58 -4.58
CA VAL A 468 -11.66 -37.86 -5.21
C VAL A 468 -12.89 -38.50 -4.57
N LYS A 469 -13.05 -38.41 -3.24
CA LYS A 469 -14.27 -38.85 -2.54
C LYS A 469 -15.45 -37.96 -2.92
N ALA A 470 -15.27 -36.64 -2.89
CA ALA A 470 -16.31 -35.70 -3.26
C ALA A 470 -16.79 -35.88 -4.72
N ALA A 471 -15.87 -36.12 -5.66
CA ALA A 471 -16.18 -36.40 -7.05
C ALA A 471 -17.02 -37.68 -7.22
N ARG A 472 -16.63 -38.76 -6.53
CA ARG A 472 -17.36 -40.03 -6.52
C ARG A 472 -18.76 -39.87 -5.94
N GLU A 473 -18.90 -39.24 -4.78
CA GLU A 473 -20.19 -39.00 -4.12
C GLU A 473 -21.14 -38.18 -5.01
N ARG A 474 -20.61 -37.15 -5.67
CA ARG A 474 -21.38 -36.34 -6.64
C ARG A 474 -21.81 -37.15 -7.86
N ALA A 475 -20.92 -38.01 -8.41
CA ALA A 475 -21.28 -38.92 -9.50
C ALA A 475 -22.44 -39.82 -9.09
N GLU A 476 -22.31 -40.52 -7.95
CA GLU A 476 -23.32 -41.45 -7.46
C GLU A 476 -24.66 -40.76 -7.18
N ALA A 477 -24.65 -39.55 -6.61
CA ALA A 477 -25.87 -38.78 -6.39
C ALA A 477 -26.53 -38.38 -7.72
N TYR A 478 -25.74 -37.89 -8.68
CA TYR A 478 -26.25 -37.44 -9.97
C TYR A 478 -26.77 -38.58 -10.84
N GLU A 479 -26.02 -39.68 -10.94
CA GLU A 479 -26.38 -40.87 -11.71
C GLU A 479 -27.63 -41.55 -11.15
N ARG A 480 -27.84 -41.55 -9.83
CA ARG A 480 -29.10 -42.01 -9.21
C ARG A 480 -30.30 -41.16 -9.63
N GLN A 481 -30.13 -39.84 -9.70
CA GLN A 481 -31.21 -38.91 -10.06
C GLN A 481 -31.51 -38.91 -11.57
N HIS A 482 -30.52 -39.21 -12.41
CA HIS A 482 -30.61 -39.14 -13.87
C HIS A 482 -30.34 -40.49 -14.52
N ALA A 483 -30.80 -41.58 -13.88
CA ALA A 483 -30.52 -42.94 -14.33
C ALA A 483 -31.04 -43.23 -15.76
N ALA A 484 -32.09 -42.52 -16.19
CA ALA A 484 -32.64 -42.62 -17.55
C ALA A 484 -31.72 -41.98 -18.62
N ASP A 485 -31.14 -40.81 -18.31
CA ASP A 485 -30.26 -40.08 -19.23
C ASP A 485 -28.84 -40.65 -19.25
N TRP A 486 -28.40 -41.20 -18.11
CA TRP A 486 -27.06 -41.75 -17.92
C TRP A 486 -27.09 -43.22 -17.48
N PRO A 487 -27.74 -44.13 -18.24
CA PRO A 487 -27.89 -45.54 -17.86
C PRO A 487 -26.55 -46.28 -17.78
N LYS A 488 -25.50 -45.68 -18.34
CA LYS A 488 -24.13 -46.18 -18.35
C LYS A 488 -23.19 -45.35 -17.45
N GLY A 489 -23.71 -44.40 -16.68
CA GLY A 489 -22.94 -43.44 -15.89
C GLY A 489 -22.41 -42.26 -16.73
N VAL A 490 -22.02 -41.18 -16.05
CA VAL A 490 -21.54 -39.95 -16.71
C VAL A 490 -20.15 -40.21 -17.31
N PRO A 491 -19.96 -40.04 -18.64
CA PRO A 491 -18.66 -40.24 -19.28
C PRO A 491 -17.66 -39.11 -18.95
N PRO A 492 -16.35 -39.40 -18.96
CA PRO A 492 -15.77 -40.74 -19.06
C PRO A 492 -16.07 -41.55 -17.79
N LYS A 493 -16.34 -42.86 -17.95
CA LYS A 493 -16.69 -43.72 -16.81
C LYS A 493 -15.52 -43.89 -15.85
N GLY A 494 -14.34 -44.06 -16.41
CA GLY A 494 -13.07 -44.04 -15.71
C GLY A 494 -11.93 -43.69 -16.67
N LEU A 495 -10.79 -43.33 -16.11
CA LEU A 495 -9.58 -43.05 -16.85
C LEU A 495 -8.89 -44.36 -17.29
N PRO A 496 -8.10 -44.36 -18.37
CA PRO A 496 -7.26 -45.50 -18.73
C PRO A 496 -6.38 -45.95 -17.55
N SER A 497 -6.31 -47.27 -17.31
CA SER A 497 -5.55 -47.83 -16.19
C SER A 497 -4.07 -47.46 -16.21
N ALA A 498 -3.50 -47.32 -17.42
CA ALA A 498 -2.12 -46.88 -17.64
C ALA A 498 -1.81 -45.48 -17.07
N TRP A 499 -2.82 -44.64 -16.82
CA TRP A 499 -2.62 -43.29 -16.27
C TRP A 499 -2.49 -43.28 -14.75
N ASN A 500 -2.76 -44.41 -14.07
CA ASN A 500 -2.76 -44.53 -12.61
C ASN A 500 -3.52 -43.37 -11.92
N GLY A 501 -4.61 -42.91 -12.54
CA GLY A 501 -5.38 -41.74 -12.11
C GLY A 501 -6.55 -42.05 -11.18
N PHE A 502 -7.38 -41.03 -10.98
CA PHE A 502 -8.64 -41.08 -10.26
C PHE A 502 -9.80 -40.73 -11.20
N ASP A 503 -10.96 -41.33 -10.97
CA ASP A 503 -12.13 -41.12 -11.84
C ASP A 503 -12.99 -39.94 -11.39
N LYS A 504 -13.98 -39.60 -12.22
CA LYS A 504 -15.08 -38.68 -11.92
C LYS A 504 -14.70 -37.21 -11.74
N VAL A 505 -13.53 -36.78 -12.23
CA VAL A 505 -13.11 -35.37 -12.15
C VAL A 505 -14.13 -34.41 -12.79
N GLN A 506 -14.90 -34.87 -13.78
CA GLN A 506 -15.99 -34.11 -14.42
C GLN A 506 -17.10 -33.66 -13.44
N MET A 507 -17.21 -34.29 -12.26
CA MET A 507 -18.22 -33.96 -11.26
C MET A 507 -17.81 -32.82 -10.31
N ILE A 508 -16.58 -32.33 -10.40
CA ILE A 508 -16.05 -31.24 -9.57
C ILE A 508 -15.39 -30.15 -10.41
N ARG A 509 -15.32 -28.93 -9.86
CA ARG A 509 -14.66 -27.79 -10.51
C ARG A 509 -13.23 -27.65 -10.00
N LYS A 510 -12.38 -28.57 -10.42
CA LYS A 510 -10.94 -28.66 -10.13
C LYS A 510 -10.17 -28.91 -11.43
N GLU A 511 -8.86 -28.62 -11.42
CA GLU A 511 -7.93 -28.99 -12.49
C GLU A 511 -8.12 -30.45 -12.94
N PRO A 512 -8.61 -30.71 -14.17
CA PRO A 512 -8.92 -32.07 -14.60
C PRO A 512 -7.71 -32.99 -14.62
N CYS A 513 -6.57 -32.52 -15.15
CA CYS A 513 -5.33 -33.29 -15.22
C CYS A 513 -4.72 -33.62 -13.85
N SER A 514 -5.15 -32.96 -12.76
CA SER A 514 -4.70 -33.35 -11.41
C SER A 514 -5.16 -34.75 -11.01
N PHE A 515 -6.23 -35.27 -11.63
CA PHE A 515 -6.70 -36.65 -11.44
C PHE A 515 -5.89 -37.66 -12.28
N GLY A 516 -4.89 -37.21 -13.03
CA GLY A 516 -4.08 -38.04 -13.93
C GLY A 516 -4.42 -37.75 -15.39
N TRP A 517 -3.40 -37.84 -16.24
CA TRP A 517 -3.52 -37.66 -17.68
C TRP A 517 -2.46 -38.51 -18.40
N ASP A 518 -2.53 -38.64 -19.73
CA ASP A 518 -1.54 -39.41 -20.51
C ASP A 518 -0.09 -38.88 -20.41
N TRP A 519 0.11 -37.69 -19.83
CA TRP A 519 1.41 -37.06 -19.56
C TRP A 519 1.63 -36.64 -18.10
N GLY A 520 0.69 -36.89 -17.18
CA GLY A 520 0.71 -36.32 -15.83
C GLY A 520 0.21 -37.27 -14.74
N PRO A 521 0.81 -37.25 -13.53
CA PRO A 521 0.43 -38.18 -12.46
C PRO A 521 -0.91 -37.81 -11.82
N GLY A 522 -1.64 -38.83 -11.35
CA GLY A 522 -2.85 -38.65 -10.55
C GLY A 522 -2.52 -38.38 -9.08
N LEU A 523 -2.23 -37.13 -8.72
CA LEU A 523 -2.01 -36.74 -7.31
C LEU A 523 -3.24 -36.09 -6.65
N ALA A 524 -4.12 -35.48 -7.44
CA ALA A 524 -5.38 -34.85 -7.04
C ALA A 524 -5.33 -34.12 -5.68
N THR A 525 -4.23 -33.41 -5.44
CA THR A 525 -3.91 -32.74 -4.19
C THR A 525 -4.95 -31.70 -3.77
N SER A 526 -4.84 -31.21 -2.54
CA SER A 526 -5.66 -30.12 -2.00
C SER A 526 -4.75 -29.03 -1.42
N GLY A 527 -5.25 -27.80 -1.34
CA GLY A 527 -4.50 -26.72 -0.71
C GLY A 527 -5.20 -25.36 -0.74
N ILE A 528 -4.57 -24.39 -0.08
CA ILE A 528 -4.90 -22.97 -0.20
C ILE A 528 -3.94 -22.42 -1.25
N TRP A 529 -4.32 -22.49 -2.52
CA TRP A 529 -3.41 -22.31 -3.66
C TRP A 529 -3.23 -20.85 -4.11
N LYS A 530 -3.97 -19.92 -3.50
CA LYS A 530 -3.87 -18.47 -3.69
C LYS A 530 -3.95 -17.72 -2.35
N ASP A 531 -3.81 -16.41 -2.41
CA ASP A 531 -3.80 -15.54 -1.23
C ASP A 531 -5.12 -15.58 -0.44
N ILE A 532 -5.00 -15.41 0.88
CA ILE A 532 -6.11 -15.19 1.82
C ILE A 532 -5.86 -13.90 2.59
N GLY A 533 -6.92 -13.14 2.89
CA GLY A 533 -6.82 -11.89 3.63
C GLY A 533 -8.10 -11.55 4.39
N VAL A 534 -7.97 -10.60 5.32
CA VAL A 534 -9.07 -10.00 6.06
C VAL A 534 -8.99 -8.49 5.87
N ILE A 535 -10.10 -7.89 5.43
CA ILE A 535 -10.21 -6.46 5.17
C ILE A 535 -11.16 -5.87 6.21
N THR A 536 -10.71 -4.92 7.02
CA THR A 536 -11.53 -4.25 8.05
C THR A 536 -12.25 -3.03 7.48
N HIS A 537 -13.45 -2.73 7.99
CA HIS A 537 -14.34 -1.67 7.50
C HIS A 537 -14.78 -0.73 8.62
N GLU A 538 -15.00 0.54 8.30
CA GLU A 538 -15.38 1.57 9.28
C GLU A 538 -16.86 1.54 9.69
N ARG A 539 -17.76 0.88 8.92
CA ARG A 539 -19.22 0.89 9.15
C ARG A 539 -19.82 -0.51 9.29
N GLU A 540 -20.82 -0.67 10.17
CA GLU A 540 -21.52 -1.94 10.50
C GLU A 540 -22.37 -2.51 9.35
N ASN A 541 -22.99 -1.65 8.54
CA ASN A 541 -23.84 -2.05 7.40
C ASN A 541 -23.28 -1.49 6.10
N GLY A 542 -23.10 -2.36 5.10
CA GLY A 542 -22.57 -2.00 3.78
C GLY A 542 -21.10 -2.38 3.59
N GLY A 543 -20.79 -3.69 3.66
CA GLY A 543 -19.50 -4.18 3.16
C GLY A 543 -19.23 -3.66 1.74
N PRO A 544 -17.95 -3.51 1.35
CA PRO A 544 -17.59 -2.84 0.10
C PRO A 544 -18.24 -3.54 -1.09
N VAL A 545 -18.65 -2.75 -2.08
CA VAL A 545 -18.96 -3.25 -3.42
C VAL A 545 -17.64 -3.72 -4.02
N ILE A 546 -17.37 -5.03 -3.94
CA ILE A 546 -16.11 -5.60 -4.44
C ILE A 546 -16.30 -5.93 -5.90
N ILE A 547 -15.53 -5.29 -6.78
CA ILE A 547 -15.45 -5.70 -8.19
C ILE A 547 -14.65 -7.01 -8.22
N GLU A 548 -15.29 -8.14 -8.50
CA GLU A 548 -14.62 -9.45 -8.61
C GLU A 548 -13.78 -9.50 -9.88
N GLY A 549 -14.34 -9.01 -10.98
CA GLY A 549 -13.69 -8.95 -12.27
C GLY A 549 -14.40 -8.02 -13.23
N ILE A 550 -13.74 -7.75 -14.35
CA ILE A 550 -14.31 -7.04 -15.48
C ILE A 550 -14.17 -7.88 -16.74
N THR A 551 -15.12 -7.70 -17.64
CA THR A 551 -15.02 -8.14 -19.03
C THR A 551 -15.05 -6.90 -19.91
N TRP A 552 -14.25 -6.90 -20.97
CA TRP A 552 -14.04 -5.74 -21.83
C TRP A 552 -14.09 -6.21 -23.28
N GLU A 553 -15.10 -5.75 -24.01
CA GLU A 553 -15.28 -5.98 -25.44
C GLU A 553 -14.96 -4.69 -26.19
N THR A 554 -14.26 -4.79 -27.32
CA THR A 554 -13.85 -3.63 -28.11
C THR A 554 -14.19 -3.81 -29.57
N SER A 555 -14.62 -2.73 -30.21
CA SER A 555 -14.82 -2.63 -31.65
C SER A 555 -14.23 -1.32 -32.17
N SER A 556 -13.52 -1.37 -33.30
CA SER A 556 -13.14 -0.14 -34.01
C SER A 556 -14.40 0.51 -34.58
N THR A 557 -14.44 1.84 -34.64
CA THR A 557 -15.57 2.57 -35.22
C THR A 557 -15.53 2.64 -36.76
N ASN A 558 -14.42 2.21 -37.38
CA ASN A 558 -14.18 2.38 -38.82
C ASN A 558 -14.20 1.06 -39.64
N GLY A 559 -14.52 -0.09 -39.04
CA GLY A 559 -14.51 -1.39 -39.73
C GLY A 559 -13.16 -2.12 -39.65
N ASP A 560 -12.97 -3.14 -40.50
CA ASP A 560 -11.91 -4.16 -40.34
C ASP A 560 -10.51 -3.75 -40.83
N GLU A 561 -10.36 -2.60 -41.49
CA GLU A 561 -9.06 -2.06 -41.89
C GLU A 561 -8.38 -1.31 -40.72
N LEU A 562 -7.79 -2.08 -39.80
CA LEU A 562 -6.99 -1.54 -38.70
C LEU A 562 -5.60 -1.12 -39.20
N ASP A 563 -5.33 0.18 -39.31
CA ASP A 563 -3.99 0.68 -39.64
C ASP A 563 -3.06 0.63 -38.40
N GLN A 564 -1.93 -0.06 -38.52
CA GLN A 564 -0.91 -0.16 -37.47
C GLN A 564 -0.30 1.22 -37.09
N SER A 565 -0.43 2.22 -37.95
CA SER A 565 0.20 3.53 -37.81
C SER A 565 -0.69 4.62 -37.19
N SER A 566 -2.01 4.40 -37.10
CA SER A 566 -2.97 5.47 -36.79
C SER A 566 -3.66 5.31 -35.43
N TYR A 567 -4.03 6.45 -34.81
CA TYR A 567 -4.81 6.49 -33.58
C TYR A 567 -6.29 6.52 -33.94
N GLU A 568 -6.95 5.37 -33.86
CA GLU A 568 -8.36 5.24 -34.25
C GLU A 568 -9.32 5.48 -33.08
N PRO A 569 -10.58 5.85 -33.35
CA PRO A 569 -11.63 5.83 -32.35
C PRO A 569 -12.05 4.38 -32.07
N TRP A 570 -12.22 4.06 -30.80
CA TRP A 570 -12.65 2.74 -30.35
C TRP A 570 -13.87 2.85 -29.46
N MET A 571 -14.82 1.94 -29.66
CA MET A 571 -15.87 1.66 -28.70
C MET A 571 -15.43 0.51 -27.81
N ALA A 572 -15.64 0.67 -26.51
CA ALA A 572 -15.46 -0.38 -25.55
C ALA A 572 -16.68 -0.57 -24.66
N TYR A 573 -17.06 -1.82 -24.47
CA TYR A 573 -18.17 -2.25 -23.63
C TYR A 573 -17.59 -2.94 -22.41
N LEU A 574 -17.74 -2.30 -21.26
CA LEU A 574 -17.24 -2.79 -19.98
C LEU A 574 -18.38 -3.44 -19.19
N TYR A 575 -18.15 -4.69 -18.80
CA TYR A 575 -19.01 -5.41 -17.87
C TYR A 575 -18.27 -5.63 -16.55
N MET A 576 -19.01 -5.61 -15.44
CA MET A 576 -18.49 -5.74 -14.09
C MET A 576 -19.24 -6.82 -13.32
N ASN A 577 -18.49 -7.73 -12.71
CA ASN A 577 -19.00 -8.68 -11.74
C ASN A 577 -18.73 -8.16 -10.33
N PHE A 578 -19.74 -8.20 -9.48
CA PHE A 578 -19.68 -7.69 -8.11
C PHE A 578 -19.85 -8.81 -7.09
N SER A 579 -19.04 -8.78 -6.04
CA SER A 579 -19.28 -9.47 -4.77
C SER A 579 -20.02 -8.49 -3.87
N LEU A 580 -21.20 -8.89 -3.40
CA LEU A 580 -21.97 -8.13 -2.44
C LEU A 580 -22.16 -8.95 -1.16
N PRO A 581 -22.30 -8.30 0.00
CA PRO A 581 -22.66 -9.01 1.24
C PRO A 581 -23.99 -9.77 1.08
N ALA A 582 -24.12 -10.96 1.67
CA ALA A 582 -25.31 -11.82 1.51
C ALA A 582 -26.63 -11.16 1.95
N ASP A 583 -26.58 -10.20 2.89
CA ASP A 583 -27.75 -9.48 3.43
C ASP A 583 -27.87 -8.04 2.88
N THR A 584 -27.45 -7.82 1.64
CA THR A 584 -27.40 -6.48 1.03
C THR A 584 -28.70 -6.06 0.34
N THR A 585 -29.12 -4.80 0.55
CA THR A 585 -30.16 -4.12 -0.26
C THR A 585 -29.56 -3.31 -1.42
N ILE A 586 -28.25 -3.47 -1.69
CA ILE A 586 -27.54 -2.73 -2.73
C ILE A 586 -27.94 -3.31 -4.09
N HIS A 587 -28.87 -2.64 -4.76
CA HIS A 587 -29.25 -2.95 -6.15
C HIS A 587 -28.62 -1.99 -7.16
N ARG A 588 -28.04 -0.89 -6.67
CA ARG A 588 -27.47 0.18 -7.48
C ARG A 588 -26.08 0.56 -7.00
N VAL A 589 -25.22 0.93 -7.95
CA VAL A 589 -23.83 1.33 -7.72
C VAL A 589 -23.49 2.61 -8.46
N ASN A 590 -22.60 3.40 -7.87
CA ASN A 590 -21.88 4.46 -8.56
C ASN A 590 -20.56 3.87 -9.07
N VAL A 591 -20.14 4.25 -10.27
CA VAL A 591 -18.93 3.73 -10.92
C VAL A 591 -18.09 4.86 -11.47
N GLU A 592 -16.81 4.85 -11.14
CA GLU A 592 -15.77 5.76 -11.67
C GLU A 592 -14.75 4.94 -12.46
N LEU A 593 -14.41 5.39 -13.67
CA LEU A 593 -13.48 4.73 -14.58
C LEU A 593 -12.41 5.71 -15.06
N LEU A 594 -11.15 5.26 -15.02
CA LEU A 594 -10.02 5.97 -15.63
C LEU A 594 -9.25 5.01 -16.53
N LEU A 595 -9.21 5.30 -17.84
CA LEU A 595 -8.39 4.61 -18.81
C LEU A 595 -7.14 5.45 -19.11
N SER A 596 -5.96 4.85 -18.96
CA SER A 596 -4.69 5.49 -19.27
C SER A 596 -3.80 4.62 -20.16
N ASP A 597 -2.94 5.26 -20.95
CA ASP A 597 -1.92 4.58 -21.75
C ASP A 597 -0.71 4.10 -20.91
N GLY A 598 0.34 3.61 -21.60
CA GLY A 598 1.58 3.17 -20.97
C GLY A 598 2.45 4.30 -20.38
N SER A 599 2.22 5.56 -20.78
CA SER A 599 2.89 6.75 -20.25
C SER A 599 2.17 7.33 -19.02
N GLY A 600 0.91 6.91 -18.79
CA GLY A 600 0.04 7.44 -17.75
C GLY A 600 -0.84 8.59 -18.25
N ALA A 601 -0.79 8.93 -19.55
CA ALA A 601 -1.72 9.86 -20.16
C ALA A 601 -3.14 9.29 -20.09
N THR A 602 -4.08 10.13 -19.65
CA THR A 602 -5.49 9.74 -19.56
C THR A 602 -6.11 9.78 -20.95
N LEU A 603 -6.70 8.66 -21.37
CA LEU A 603 -7.42 8.53 -22.64
C LEU A 603 -8.93 8.63 -22.45
N TYR A 604 -9.42 8.23 -21.28
CA TYR A 604 -10.83 8.32 -20.94
C TYR A 604 -11.01 8.45 -19.43
N ASN A 605 -11.92 9.31 -19.00
CA ASN A 605 -12.38 9.41 -17.62
C ASN A 605 -13.90 9.48 -17.62
N GLY A 606 -14.56 8.63 -16.83
CA GLY A 606 -16.01 8.56 -16.80
C GLY A 606 -16.54 8.28 -15.40
N PHE A 607 -17.74 8.80 -15.15
CA PHE A 607 -18.45 8.61 -13.90
C PHE A 607 -19.94 8.37 -14.17
N TRP A 608 -20.50 7.38 -13.50
CA TRP A 608 -21.90 6.99 -13.62
C TRP A 608 -22.51 6.82 -12.23
N GLU A 609 -23.72 7.35 -12.06
CA GLU A 609 -24.44 7.29 -10.80
C GLU A 609 -25.59 6.28 -10.87
N LYS A 610 -25.79 5.58 -9.76
CA LYS A 610 -26.98 4.77 -9.47
C LYS A 610 -27.32 3.74 -10.56
N LEU A 611 -26.30 3.18 -11.22
CA LEU A 611 -26.41 2.09 -12.19
C LEU A 611 -26.95 0.84 -11.51
N ARG A 612 -27.91 0.15 -12.12
CA ARG A 612 -28.37 -1.13 -11.57
C ARG A 612 -27.28 -2.18 -11.80
N ILE A 613 -26.95 -2.93 -10.76
CA ILE A 613 -25.89 -3.96 -10.83
C ILE A 613 -26.18 -5.00 -11.92
N LEU A 614 -27.45 -5.36 -12.10
CA LEU A 614 -27.87 -6.31 -13.12
C LEU A 614 -27.59 -5.84 -14.54
N ASP A 615 -27.56 -4.52 -14.78
CA ASP A 615 -27.30 -3.96 -16.12
C ASP A 615 -25.80 -4.03 -16.47
N LEU A 616 -24.92 -4.19 -15.46
CA LEU A 616 -23.47 -4.22 -15.62
C LEU A 616 -22.90 -5.62 -15.88
N LEU A 617 -23.72 -6.66 -15.85
CA LEU A 617 -23.26 -8.05 -16.06
C LEU A 617 -23.00 -8.34 -17.56
N PRO A 618 -22.11 -9.29 -17.90
CA PRO A 618 -21.88 -9.70 -19.29
C PRO A 618 -23.17 -10.09 -20.02
N GLY A 619 -23.33 -9.68 -21.27
CA GLY A 619 -24.53 -9.93 -22.08
C GLY A 619 -25.76 -9.09 -21.69
N LYS A 620 -25.56 -8.02 -20.90
CA LYS A 620 -26.59 -7.03 -20.56
C LYS A 620 -26.28 -5.70 -21.26
N SER A 621 -26.29 -4.57 -20.54
CA SER A 621 -26.07 -3.25 -21.13
C SER A 621 -24.62 -2.77 -20.99
N GLY A 622 -23.94 -3.11 -19.89
CA GLY A 622 -22.57 -2.69 -19.61
C GLY A 622 -22.40 -1.17 -19.46
N ILE A 623 -21.15 -0.71 -19.40
CA ILE A 623 -20.76 0.69 -19.52
C ILE A 623 -20.10 0.88 -20.89
N ASN A 624 -20.54 1.90 -21.62
CA ASN A 624 -20.03 2.24 -22.94
C ASN A 624 -18.96 3.32 -22.82
N LEU A 625 -17.78 3.05 -23.37
CA LEU A 625 -16.68 4.00 -23.47
C LEU A 625 -16.39 4.25 -24.95
N LEU A 626 -16.64 5.49 -25.39
CA LEU A 626 -16.17 5.97 -26.68
C LEU A 626 -14.81 6.64 -26.46
N VAL A 627 -13.74 6.01 -26.92
CA VAL A 627 -12.38 6.53 -26.83
C VAL A 627 -12.02 7.09 -28.20
N THR A 628 -12.03 8.42 -28.34
CA THR A 628 -12.03 9.08 -29.65
C THR A 628 -10.65 9.26 -30.29
N SER A 629 -9.57 9.11 -29.53
CA SER A 629 -8.20 9.14 -30.04
C SER A 629 -7.21 8.55 -29.04
N GLY A 630 -5.96 8.32 -29.46
CA GLY A 630 -4.88 7.86 -28.58
C GLY A 630 -4.83 6.34 -28.34
N VAL A 631 -5.66 5.57 -29.05
CA VAL A 631 -5.67 4.10 -28.98
C VAL A 631 -4.88 3.49 -30.14
N LYS A 632 -3.96 2.60 -29.81
CA LYS A 632 -3.27 1.68 -30.73
C LYS A 632 -3.74 0.26 -30.41
N PRO A 633 -4.00 -0.56 -31.43
CA PRO A 633 -4.44 -1.94 -31.21
C PRO A 633 -3.36 -2.80 -30.55
N TRP A 634 -3.82 -3.81 -29.82
CA TRP A 634 -2.99 -4.90 -29.31
C TRP A 634 -2.87 -5.99 -30.39
N TRP A 635 -1.64 -6.40 -30.69
CA TRP A 635 -1.36 -7.47 -31.64
C TRP A 635 -0.72 -8.69 -30.98
N PRO A 636 -0.96 -9.91 -31.49
CA PRO A 636 -0.17 -11.09 -31.15
C PRO A 636 1.32 -10.92 -31.48
N ASN A 637 2.17 -11.75 -30.88
CA ASN A 637 3.61 -11.74 -31.14
C ASN A 637 3.88 -11.96 -32.64
N GLY A 638 4.70 -11.11 -33.25
CA GLY A 638 5.03 -11.15 -34.68
C GLY A 638 4.07 -10.41 -35.61
N TYR A 639 2.95 -9.88 -35.11
CA TYR A 639 1.93 -9.19 -35.92
C TYR A 639 1.78 -7.69 -35.59
N GLY A 640 2.56 -7.20 -34.62
CA GLY A 640 2.57 -5.80 -34.22
C GLY A 640 2.91 -5.62 -32.75
N GLU A 641 2.62 -4.43 -32.22
CA GLU A 641 2.88 -4.08 -30.82
C GLU A 641 1.81 -4.65 -29.88
N GLN A 642 2.24 -5.15 -28.71
CA GLN A 642 1.33 -5.63 -27.65
C GLN A 642 0.86 -4.44 -26.78
N GLN A 643 0.32 -3.39 -27.41
CA GLN A 643 -0.09 -2.18 -26.72
C GLN A 643 -1.16 -2.49 -25.67
N ARG A 644 -0.92 -2.06 -24.43
CA ARG A 644 -1.82 -2.31 -23.30
C ARG A 644 -2.04 -1.05 -22.50
N TYR A 645 -3.28 -0.86 -22.08
CA TYR A 645 -3.78 0.26 -21.31
C TYR A 645 -4.06 -0.17 -19.87
N THR A 646 -4.17 0.81 -18.97
CA THR A 646 -4.57 0.59 -17.59
C THR A 646 -5.97 1.14 -17.41
N LEU A 647 -6.92 0.27 -17.08
CA LEU A 647 -8.28 0.64 -16.70
C LEU A 647 -8.39 0.57 -15.18
N ALA A 648 -8.53 1.71 -14.51
CA ALA A 648 -8.82 1.78 -13.08
C ALA A 648 -10.33 1.93 -12.89
N VAL A 649 -10.92 1.05 -12.08
CA VAL A 649 -12.37 1.01 -11.82
C VAL A 649 -12.62 1.13 -10.33
N CYS A 650 -13.51 2.04 -9.94
CA CYS A 650 -13.96 2.23 -8.58
C CYS A 650 -15.48 2.10 -8.56
N ALA A 651 -16.04 1.28 -7.66
CA ALA A 651 -17.49 1.16 -7.52
C ALA A 651 -17.91 1.14 -6.05
N TRP A 652 -19.02 1.79 -5.73
CA TRP A 652 -19.58 1.87 -4.38
C TRP A 652 -21.11 1.88 -4.44
N ALA A 653 -21.78 1.71 -3.28
CA ALA A 653 -23.23 1.69 -3.23
C ALA A 653 -23.84 3.02 -3.73
N GLY A 654 -24.91 2.94 -4.51
CA GLY A 654 -25.48 4.08 -5.23
C GLY A 654 -25.93 5.24 -4.35
N ASP A 655 -26.35 4.95 -3.11
CA ASP A 655 -26.84 5.94 -2.16
C ASP A 655 -25.81 6.25 -1.05
N SER A 656 -24.55 5.81 -1.20
CA SER A 656 -23.48 6.10 -0.25
C SER A 656 -22.47 7.10 -0.78
N GLU A 657 -21.74 7.73 0.14
CA GLU A 657 -20.52 8.48 -0.17
C GLU A 657 -19.49 7.56 -0.86
N ARG A 658 -18.57 8.16 -1.62
CA ARG A 658 -17.54 7.44 -2.39
C ARG A 658 -16.61 6.69 -1.45
N ALA A 659 -16.79 5.37 -1.37
CA ALA A 659 -16.04 4.48 -0.50
C ALA A 659 -15.47 3.29 -1.30
N CYS A 660 -14.45 3.54 -2.12
CA CYS A 660 -13.79 2.49 -2.89
C CYS A 660 -12.30 2.80 -3.14
N VAL A 661 -11.51 1.73 -3.24
CA VAL A 661 -10.13 1.77 -3.73
C VAL A 661 -10.14 1.30 -5.19
N PRO A 662 -9.62 2.08 -6.16
CA PRO A 662 -9.67 1.70 -7.56
C PRO A 662 -8.97 0.37 -7.85
N LYS A 663 -9.70 -0.59 -8.42
CA LYS A 663 -9.15 -1.84 -8.93
C LYS A 663 -8.62 -1.61 -10.34
N ARG A 664 -7.34 -1.92 -10.56
CA ARG A 664 -6.67 -1.70 -11.84
C ARG A 664 -6.61 -2.98 -12.65
N PHE A 665 -6.98 -2.86 -13.92
CA PHE A 665 -6.96 -3.92 -14.91
C PHE A 665 -6.08 -3.51 -16.08
N THR A 666 -5.38 -4.48 -16.65
CA THR A 666 -4.66 -4.26 -17.90
C THR A 666 -5.60 -4.65 -19.04
N VAL A 667 -5.89 -3.73 -19.94
CA VAL A 667 -6.78 -3.94 -21.08
C VAL A 667 -6.04 -3.69 -22.38
N GLY A 668 -6.46 -4.32 -23.47
CA GLY A 668 -5.94 -4.09 -24.82
C GLY A 668 -7.11 -3.91 -25.76
N PHE A 669 -6.98 -3.00 -26.72
CA PHE A 669 -7.98 -2.82 -27.77
C PHE A 669 -7.64 -3.75 -28.92
N ARG A 670 -8.56 -4.65 -29.27
CA ARG A 670 -8.39 -5.56 -30.41
C ARG A 670 -9.76 -5.96 -30.94
N SER A 671 -9.87 -6.16 -32.23
CA SER A 671 -10.92 -7.00 -32.80
C SER A 671 -10.41 -8.43 -32.88
N VAL A 672 -11.32 -9.40 -32.71
CA VAL A 672 -11.05 -10.79 -33.08
C VAL A 672 -12.28 -11.28 -33.81
N GLU A 673 -12.05 -11.71 -35.04
CA GLU A 673 -13.05 -12.33 -35.90
C GLU A 673 -12.59 -13.75 -36.21
N LEU A 674 -13.55 -14.69 -36.19
CA LEU A 674 -13.35 -16.02 -36.70
C LEU A 674 -14.01 -16.08 -38.08
N VAL A 675 -13.22 -15.81 -39.12
CA VAL A 675 -13.68 -15.89 -40.51
C VAL A 675 -13.79 -17.36 -40.91
N MET A 676 -15.00 -17.78 -41.26
CA MET A 676 -15.31 -19.12 -41.76
C MET A 676 -15.93 -18.97 -43.15
N GLU A 677 -15.07 -18.91 -44.17
CA GLU A 677 -15.49 -18.93 -45.58
C GLU A 677 -15.49 -20.38 -46.09
N ASP A 678 -16.35 -20.69 -47.06
CA ASP A 678 -16.32 -21.99 -47.75
C ASP A 678 -15.03 -22.07 -48.59
N ASP A 679 -14.31 -23.20 -48.48
CA ASP A 679 -13.04 -23.47 -49.19
C ASP A 679 -13.11 -23.36 -50.72
#